data_AF-A0A9W8UJD9-F1
#
_entry.id   AF-A0A9W8UJD9-F1
#
_cell.length_a   1.000
_cell.length_b   1.000
_cell.length_c   1.000
_cell.angle_alpha   90.00
_cell.angle_beta   90.00
_cell.angle_gamma   90.00
#
_symmetry.space_group_name_H-M   'P 1'
#
loop_
_entity.id
_entity.type
_entity.pdbx_description
1 polymer ?
#
loop_
_entity_poly.entity_id
_entity_poly.type
_entity_poly.pdbx_seq_one_letter_code
_entity_poly.pdbx_strand_id
1 'polypeptide(L)'
;MEVFLSNVPLSLTDGNLQTELKPLLNALGIVDWVVDKPKRKPVAWISFLKASDGVKFLKKHGKVSAPQRQTQVSAASPSPGDGHGAPPRDRTPAVARLLLLSTPIYVEKSRRKVNPQTLGHLRHESKERQTKPDRGQRASAIICRLRQLSSGKIIFAQPRMELKYMQQTHHQISGHATFGLQSLVVNSGQSIRMDVPYHTIQELVLDRGSQSITLILEDPPKFFAEITGSSGDSRRWERQTSFPSWAGHSKYVAHCLVYQLTLSGDYDEAVRALRLRDILPLNYYSIPLKSLLQPIEEDYTTGMRAFEGKIQSLGSNRKPMVPFPILFQVQTLVWNNYLHPYSGIRVLEILERRTSNSAWKGETPLFTVDAMKRLLQRVPYPVPGTDPTEVDPDALVESVVRAEIDLRNQDSSRSGLYGPTLPRHQTWVFKAMVTPTRVFLQGPDAESRNRVLRMFPDRDDMFLRVSFCDEDGQDLTFSPKVSNDTVYKRYREVLVDGIRIAGRQFSFLGFSHSSLRSHSTWFMAPFVAANGQLQSRDTILAVLGDFSDIRVPAKCAARIGQAFSETPYAVDLFKANIHVRYIPDVKSPDGKRVFSDGVGTISWGAMQELWDALPKRSVDATCFQIRWAGVKGLLVFDPTLQGKVICVRKESMMKFPSRDLRELGICDVASRPLRLVLNR
;
A
#
# COMPACT_ATOMS: atom_id res chain seq x y z
N MET A 1 -25.72 -23.21 -25.56
CA MET A 1 -26.57 -23.28 -24.35
C MET A 1 -25.95 -22.36 -23.31
N GLU A 2 -26.73 -21.77 -22.40
CA GLU A 2 -26.19 -20.96 -21.30
C GLU A 2 -26.58 -21.53 -19.93
N VAL A 3 -25.65 -21.43 -18.99
CA VAL A 3 -25.80 -21.85 -17.61
C VAL A 3 -25.63 -20.62 -16.71
N PHE A 4 -26.45 -20.53 -15.66
CA PHE A 4 -26.45 -19.47 -14.68
C PHE A 4 -25.77 -19.93 -13.39
N LEU A 5 -24.88 -19.09 -12.86
CA LEU A 5 -24.20 -19.27 -11.58
C LEU A 5 -24.69 -18.18 -10.64
N SER A 6 -25.12 -18.58 -9.44
CA SER A 6 -25.45 -17.66 -8.35
C SER A 6 -24.57 -17.92 -7.13
N ASN A 7 -24.44 -16.89 -6.30
CA ASN A 7 -23.53 -16.85 -5.15
C ASN A 7 -22.04 -16.83 -5.55
N VAL A 8 -21.72 -16.23 -6.69
CA VAL A 8 -20.34 -16.06 -7.15
C VAL A 8 -19.65 -14.95 -6.34
N PRO A 9 -18.45 -15.17 -5.77
CA PRO A 9 -17.73 -14.15 -5.01
C PRO A 9 -17.61 -12.81 -5.76
N LEU A 10 -17.89 -11.71 -5.05
CA LEU A 10 -17.87 -10.35 -5.61
C LEU A 10 -16.46 -9.91 -6.08
N SER A 11 -15.42 -10.49 -5.50
CA SER A 11 -14.01 -10.28 -5.84
C SER A 11 -13.58 -10.94 -7.15
N LEU A 12 -14.39 -11.87 -7.70
CA LEU A 12 -14.07 -12.54 -8.96
C LEU A 12 -14.55 -11.68 -10.15
N THR A 13 -13.58 -11.18 -10.91
CA THR A 13 -13.76 -10.61 -12.25
C THR A 13 -14.05 -11.71 -13.28
N ASP A 14 -14.49 -11.35 -14.50
CA ASP A 14 -14.65 -12.30 -15.61
C ASP A 14 -13.40 -13.15 -15.82
N GLY A 15 -12.22 -12.53 -15.90
CA GLY A 15 -10.95 -13.25 -16.09
C GLY A 15 -10.57 -14.17 -14.93
N ASN A 16 -10.79 -13.73 -13.69
CA ASN A 16 -10.49 -14.56 -12.51
C ASN A 16 -11.48 -15.73 -12.41
N LEU A 17 -12.76 -15.49 -12.66
CA LEU A 17 -13.76 -16.55 -12.70
C LEU A 17 -13.51 -17.52 -13.85
N GLN A 18 -13.08 -17.03 -15.01
CA GLN A 18 -12.68 -17.87 -16.13
C GLN A 18 -11.50 -18.77 -15.75
N THR A 19 -10.52 -18.23 -15.00
CA THR A 19 -9.35 -18.98 -14.52
C THR A 19 -9.76 -20.09 -13.55
N GLU A 20 -10.65 -19.81 -12.59
CA GLU A 20 -11.16 -20.78 -11.62
C GLU A 20 -12.01 -21.89 -12.30
N LEU A 21 -12.78 -21.54 -13.33
CA LEU A 21 -13.64 -22.50 -14.04
C LEU A 21 -12.88 -23.36 -15.06
N LYS A 22 -11.76 -22.86 -15.61
CA LYS A 22 -10.96 -23.53 -16.64
C LYS A 22 -10.53 -24.96 -16.28
N PRO A 23 -9.94 -25.27 -15.09
CA PRO A 23 -9.58 -26.65 -14.75
C PRO A 23 -10.80 -27.57 -14.66
N LEU A 24 -11.95 -27.07 -14.20
CA LEU A 24 -13.19 -27.84 -14.07
C LEU A 24 -13.78 -28.20 -15.44
N LEU A 25 -13.75 -27.25 -16.37
CA LEU A 25 -14.24 -27.42 -17.74
C LEU A 25 -13.29 -28.29 -18.58
N ASN A 26 -11.97 -28.14 -18.39
CA ASN A 26 -10.98 -29.03 -19.00
C ASN A 26 -11.15 -30.49 -18.55
N ALA A 27 -11.41 -30.72 -17.25
CA ALA A 27 -11.68 -32.07 -16.74
C ALA A 27 -12.98 -32.71 -17.30
N LEU A 28 -13.84 -31.90 -17.92
CA LEU A 28 -15.04 -32.34 -18.63
C LEU A 28 -14.85 -32.41 -20.16
N GLY A 29 -13.64 -32.10 -20.65
CA GLY A 29 -13.33 -32.02 -22.08
C GLY A 29 -14.03 -30.85 -22.79
N ILE A 30 -14.38 -29.78 -22.07
CA ILE A 30 -15.11 -28.62 -22.60
C ILE A 30 -14.11 -27.50 -22.89
N VAL A 31 -13.99 -27.13 -24.17
CA VAL A 31 -12.96 -26.17 -24.64
C VAL A 31 -13.59 -24.87 -25.17
N ASP A 32 -14.77 -24.95 -25.79
CA ASP A 32 -15.41 -23.80 -26.45
C ASP A 32 -16.51 -23.18 -25.54
N TRP A 33 -16.11 -22.28 -24.66
CA TRP A 33 -17.00 -21.60 -23.70
C TRP A 33 -16.50 -20.19 -23.36
N VAL A 34 -17.41 -19.35 -22.88
CA VAL A 34 -17.10 -18.01 -22.36
C VAL A 34 -17.90 -17.72 -21.11
N VAL A 35 -17.38 -16.84 -20.26
CA VAL A 35 -18.05 -16.37 -19.05
C VAL A 35 -18.43 -14.90 -19.19
N ASP A 36 -19.60 -14.54 -18.68
CA ASP A 36 -20.07 -13.16 -18.51
C ASP A 36 -20.34 -12.96 -17.02
N LYS A 37 -19.53 -12.11 -16.37
CA LYS A 37 -19.56 -11.86 -14.93
C LYS A 37 -19.65 -10.35 -14.65
N PRO A 38 -20.86 -9.77 -14.60
CA PRO A 38 -21.01 -8.33 -14.34
C PRO A 38 -20.28 -7.88 -13.07
N LYS A 39 -19.47 -6.81 -13.18
CA LYS A 39 -18.68 -6.27 -12.06
C LYS A 39 -19.57 -6.03 -10.83
N ARG A 40 -19.07 -6.42 -9.65
CA ARG A 40 -19.72 -6.24 -8.33
C ARG A 40 -21.12 -6.88 -8.16
N LYS A 41 -21.49 -7.89 -8.96
CA LYS A 41 -22.72 -8.70 -8.75
C LYS A 41 -22.40 -10.13 -8.31
N PRO A 42 -23.22 -10.82 -7.49
CA PRO A 42 -22.92 -12.19 -7.06
C PRO A 42 -23.40 -13.27 -8.05
N VAL A 43 -23.42 -12.95 -9.34
CA VAL A 43 -23.97 -13.81 -10.42
C VAL A 43 -23.08 -13.80 -11.65
N ALA A 44 -23.09 -14.91 -12.41
CA ALA A 44 -22.38 -15.06 -13.67
C ALA A 44 -23.17 -15.97 -14.65
N TRP A 45 -22.82 -15.90 -15.93
CA TRP A 45 -23.32 -16.79 -16.98
C TRP A 45 -22.17 -17.46 -17.70
N ILE A 46 -22.35 -18.74 -18.05
CA ILE A 46 -21.42 -19.47 -18.91
C ILE A 46 -22.16 -19.83 -20.19
N SER A 47 -21.68 -19.34 -21.33
CA SER A 47 -22.22 -19.67 -22.65
C SER A 47 -21.33 -20.73 -23.31
N PHE A 48 -21.96 -21.81 -23.78
CA PHE A 48 -21.29 -22.93 -24.44
C PHE A 48 -21.63 -22.96 -25.93
N LEU A 49 -20.62 -23.22 -26.75
CA LEU A 49 -20.78 -23.36 -28.19
C LEU A 49 -21.68 -24.55 -28.54
N LYS A 50 -21.39 -25.73 -27.96
CA LYS A 50 -22.21 -26.94 -28.10
C LYS A 50 -23.17 -27.07 -26.93
N ALA A 51 -24.45 -27.32 -27.21
CA ALA A 51 -25.45 -27.49 -26.16
C ALA A 51 -25.16 -28.69 -25.25
N SER A 52 -24.56 -29.76 -25.81
CA SER A 52 -24.12 -30.95 -25.08
C SER A 52 -23.15 -30.63 -23.93
N ASP A 53 -22.30 -29.62 -24.09
CA ASP A 53 -21.27 -29.28 -23.11
C ASP A 53 -21.88 -28.56 -21.91
N GLY A 54 -22.88 -27.70 -22.14
CA GLY A 54 -23.69 -27.13 -21.06
C GLY A 54 -24.48 -28.19 -20.27
N VAL A 55 -24.95 -29.25 -20.95
CA VAL A 55 -25.62 -30.38 -20.28
C VAL A 55 -24.63 -31.20 -19.44
N LYS A 56 -23.42 -31.47 -19.95
CA LYS A 56 -22.35 -32.15 -19.19
C LYS A 56 -21.98 -31.36 -17.94
N PHE A 57 -21.83 -30.05 -18.07
CA PHE A 57 -21.52 -29.16 -16.95
C PHE A 57 -22.62 -29.18 -15.88
N LEU A 58 -23.90 -29.08 -16.28
CA LEU A 58 -25.03 -29.18 -15.35
C LEU A 58 -25.15 -30.55 -14.68
N LYS A 59 -24.87 -31.65 -15.39
CA LYS A 59 -24.93 -33.00 -14.80
C LYS A 59 -23.93 -33.14 -13.65
N LYS A 60 -22.75 -32.53 -13.76
CA LYS A 60 -21.69 -32.59 -12.73
C LYS A 60 -21.86 -31.54 -11.63
N HIS A 61 -22.26 -30.32 -11.97
CA HIS A 61 -22.21 -29.17 -11.06
C HIS A 61 -23.57 -28.52 -10.75
N GLY A 62 -24.65 -28.97 -11.39
CA GLY A 62 -26.00 -28.45 -11.19
C GLY A 62 -26.52 -28.65 -9.77
N LYS A 63 -27.27 -27.68 -9.25
CA LYS A 63 -27.91 -27.78 -7.92
C LYS A 63 -28.90 -28.96 -7.86
N VAL A 64 -28.99 -29.60 -6.69
CA VAL A 64 -29.92 -30.73 -6.42
C VAL A 64 -30.84 -30.40 -5.24
N SER A 65 -32.05 -30.95 -5.24
CA SER A 65 -33.00 -30.83 -4.12
C SER A 65 -32.62 -31.78 -3.00
N ALA A 66 -32.70 -31.33 -1.73
CA ALA A 66 -32.47 -32.19 -0.57
C ALA A 66 -33.55 -33.30 -0.47
N PRO A 67 -33.19 -34.56 -0.09
CA PRO A 67 -34.19 -35.60 0.17
C PRO A 67 -34.99 -35.27 1.44
N GLN A 68 -36.32 -35.40 1.37
CA GLN A 68 -37.20 -35.27 2.54
C GLN A 68 -36.88 -36.37 3.55
N ARG A 69 -36.48 -36.00 4.77
CA ARG A 69 -36.48 -36.91 5.92
C ARG A 69 -37.94 -37.19 6.30
N GLN A 70 -38.39 -38.44 6.16
CA GLN A 70 -39.64 -38.90 6.79
C GLN A 70 -39.47 -38.86 8.31
N THR A 71 -40.01 -37.84 8.96
CA THR A 71 -40.28 -37.86 10.40
C THR A 71 -41.71 -38.35 10.60
N GLN A 72 -41.86 -39.57 11.11
CA GLN A 72 -43.08 -40.04 11.76
C GLN A 72 -43.39 -39.13 12.94
N VAL A 73 -44.51 -38.41 12.90
CA VAL A 73 -45.19 -37.92 14.10
C VAL A 73 -46.68 -38.18 13.93
N SER A 74 -47.20 -38.81 14.97
CA SER A 74 -48.54 -39.33 15.23
C SER A 74 -49.69 -38.35 15.03
N ALA A 75 -50.82 -38.92 14.61
CA ALA A 75 -52.08 -38.26 14.34
C ALA A 75 -52.72 -37.61 15.58
N ALA A 76 -53.20 -36.38 15.41
CA ALA A 76 -54.31 -35.81 16.17
C ALA A 76 -55.10 -34.88 15.24
N SER A 77 -56.39 -35.19 15.06
CA SER A 77 -57.33 -34.47 14.21
C SER A 77 -57.69 -33.08 14.78
N PRO A 78 -57.87 -32.03 13.95
CA PRO A 78 -58.41 -30.75 14.39
C PRO A 78 -59.90 -30.57 14.02
N SER A 79 -60.62 -29.83 14.87
CA SER A 79 -61.96 -29.28 14.63
C SER A 79 -61.89 -28.04 13.71
N PRO A 80 -62.98 -27.66 13.00
CA PRO A 80 -62.93 -26.64 11.95
C PRO A 80 -63.19 -25.23 12.50
N GLY A 81 -62.48 -24.24 11.94
CA GLY A 81 -62.73 -22.81 12.20
C GLY A 81 -61.84 -21.90 11.34
N ASP A 82 -62.42 -21.45 10.23
CA ASP A 82 -62.25 -20.19 9.49
C ASP A 82 -60.89 -19.49 9.30
N GLY A 83 -60.63 -19.12 8.04
CA GLY A 83 -59.90 -17.88 7.72
C GLY A 83 -58.79 -18.00 6.69
N HIS A 84 -59.09 -17.66 5.44
CA HIS A 84 -58.21 -17.36 4.31
C HIS A 84 -56.70 -17.23 4.57
N GLY A 85 -55.94 -18.25 4.16
CA GLY A 85 -54.49 -18.20 3.99
C GLY A 85 -54.08 -18.60 2.57
N ALA A 86 -53.33 -17.73 1.89
CA ALA A 86 -52.69 -17.99 0.61
C ALA A 86 -51.74 -19.23 0.71
N PRO A 87 -51.52 -19.99 -0.39
CA PRO A 87 -50.81 -21.26 -0.29
C PRO A 87 -49.33 -21.05 0.09
N PRO A 88 -48.74 -21.91 0.95
CA PRO A 88 -47.32 -21.84 1.26
C PRO A 88 -46.52 -22.30 0.03
N ARG A 89 -45.57 -21.46 -0.42
CA ARG A 89 -44.56 -21.88 -1.39
C ARG A 89 -43.56 -22.80 -0.71
N ASP A 90 -43.73 -24.09 -0.89
CA ASP A 90 -42.73 -25.13 -0.64
C ASP A 90 -41.42 -24.77 -1.37
N ARG A 91 -40.38 -24.39 -0.64
CA ARG A 91 -39.00 -24.33 -1.16
C ARG A 91 -38.13 -25.24 -0.32
N THR A 92 -37.97 -26.47 -0.80
CA THR A 92 -36.89 -27.35 -0.33
C THR A 92 -35.54 -26.65 -0.53
N PRO A 93 -34.61 -26.70 0.46
CA PRO A 93 -33.31 -26.05 0.33
C PRO A 93 -32.48 -26.76 -0.75
N ALA A 94 -32.02 -25.99 -1.74
CA ALA A 94 -31.17 -26.49 -2.81
C ALA A 94 -29.73 -26.69 -2.29
N VAL A 95 -29.07 -27.76 -2.71
CA VAL A 95 -27.67 -28.07 -2.35
C VAL A 95 -26.75 -27.76 -3.54
N ALA A 96 -25.68 -26.98 -3.29
CA ALA A 96 -24.66 -26.65 -4.28
C ALA A 96 -23.68 -27.82 -4.49
N ARG A 97 -23.33 -28.12 -5.75
CA ARG A 97 -22.36 -29.16 -6.13
C ARG A 97 -21.06 -28.58 -6.71
N LEU A 98 -20.92 -27.26 -6.70
CA LEU A 98 -19.72 -26.54 -7.15
C LEU A 98 -19.22 -25.66 -6.02
N LEU A 99 -17.92 -25.73 -5.75
CA LEU A 99 -17.21 -24.84 -4.83
C LEU A 99 -16.19 -24.04 -5.64
N LEU A 100 -16.25 -22.71 -5.55
CA LEU A 100 -15.21 -21.82 -6.08
C LEU A 100 -14.64 -21.02 -4.91
N LEU A 101 -13.32 -21.08 -4.69
CA LEU A 101 -12.67 -20.48 -3.51
C LEU A 101 -13.38 -20.83 -2.19
N SER A 102 -13.71 -22.11 -2.01
CA SER A 102 -14.48 -22.62 -0.85
C SER A 102 -15.90 -22.03 -0.70
N THR A 103 -16.40 -21.29 -1.68
CA THR A 103 -17.75 -20.71 -1.71
C THR A 103 -18.71 -21.61 -2.50
N PRO A 104 -19.87 -22.01 -1.95
CA PRO A 104 -20.87 -22.81 -2.66
C PRO A 104 -21.55 -22.01 -3.77
N ILE A 105 -21.45 -22.52 -5.00
CA ILE A 105 -22.04 -21.94 -6.20
C ILE A 105 -23.25 -22.77 -6.64
N TYR A 106 -24.38 -22.11 -6.80
CA TYR A 106 -25.60 -22.77 -7.27
C TYR A 106 -25.70 -22.60 -8.79
N VAL A 107 -25.58 -23.73 -9.48
CA VAL A 107 -25.55 -23.80 -10.93
C VAL A 107 -26.89 -24.31 -11.45
N GLU A 108 -27.50 -23.60 -12.41
CA GLU A 108 -28.73 -24.03 -13.07
C GLU A 108 -28.80 -23.57 -14.53
N LYS A 109 -29.74 -24.11 -15.31
CA LYS A 109 -29.93 -23.70 -16.70
C LYS A 109 -30.38 -22.23 -16.76
N SER A 110 -29.70 -21.41 -17.58
CA SER A 110 -30.08 -20.00 -17.75
C SER A 110 -31.44 -19.89 -18.46
N ARG A 111 -32.23 -18.89 -18.07
CA ARG A 111 -33.48 -18.51 -18.75
C ARG A 111 -33.24 -17.57 -19.92
N ARG A 112 -32.02 -17.04 -20.08
CA ARG A 112 -31.67 -16.15 -21.20
C ARG A 112 -31.49 -16.95 -22.48
N LYS A 113 -31.86 -16.35 -23.62
CA LYS A 113 -31.42 -16.84 -24.93
C LYS A 113 -29.95 -16.44 -25.12
N VAL A 114 -29.11 -17.37 -25.56
CA VAL A 114 -27.69 -17.11 -25.81
C VAL A 114 -27.56 -16.05 -26.90
N ASN A 115 -26.76 -15.02 -26.67
CA ASN A 115 -26.53 -13.97 -27.66
C ASN A 115 -25.90 -14.56 -28.96
N PRO A 116 -26.49 -14.31 -30.15
CA PRO A 116 -25.95 -14.77 -31.42
C PRO A 116 -24.50 -14.33 -31.70
N GLN A 117 -24.11 -13.14 -31.24
CA GLN A 117 -22.75 -12.61 -31.40
C GLN A 117 -21.73 -13.41 -30.57
N THR A 118 -22.10 -13.81 -29.36
CA THR A 118 -21.27 -14.67 -28.47
C THR A 118 -21.06 -16.05 -29.09
N LEU A 119 -22.09 -16.62 -29.73
CA LEU A 119 -21.94 -17.88 -30.49
C LEU A 119 -21.09 -17.71 -31.74
N GLY A 120 -21.20 -16.57 -32.44
CA GLY A 120 -20.33 -16.21 -33.57
C GLY A 120 -18.86 -16.16 -33.16
N HIS A 121 -18.54 -15.50 -32.04
CA HIS A 121 -17.20 -15.43 -31.48
C HIS A 121 -16.64 -16.82 -31.13
N LEU A 122 -17.41 -17.65 -30.43
CA LEU A 122 -16.96 -19.01 -30.07
C LEU A 122 -16.74 -19.91 -31.29
N ARG A 123 -17.54 -19.74 -32.37
CA ARG A 123 -17.32 -20.46 -33.64
C ARG A 123 -16.04 -20.02 -34.33
N HIS A 124 -15.74 -18.73 -34.28
CA HIS A 124 -14.51 -18.17 -34.85
C HIS A 124 -13.27 -18.70 -34.13
N GLU A 125 -13.24 -18.65 -32.79
CA GLU A 125 -12.12 -19.19 -32.01
C GLU A 125 -11.91 -20.70 -32.20
N SER A 126 -13.01 -21.48 -32.27
CA SER A 126 -12.93 -22.92 -32.48
C SER A 126 -12.32 -23.24 -33.86
N LYS A 127 -12.66 -22.46 -34.89
CA LYS A 127 -12.03 -22.56 -36.23
C LYS A 127 -10.57 -22.12 -36.23
N GLU A 128 -10.22 -21.05 -35.51
CA GLU A 128 -8.82 -20.61 -35.36
C GLU A 128 -7.95 -21.64 -34.62
N ARG A 129 -8.50 -22.33 -33.61
CA ARG A 129 -7.79 -23.41 -32.90
C ARG A 129 -7.51 -24.61 -33.79
N GLN A 130 -8.38 -24.90 -34.76
CA GLN A 130 -8.22 -26.00 -35.71
C GLN A 130 -7.28 -25.67 -36.87
N THR A 131 -6.92 -24.39 -37.06
CA THR A 131 -6.16 -23.90 -38.22
C THR A 131 -4.78 -23.34 -37.87
N LYS A 132 -4.34 -23.37 -36.60
CA LYS A 132 -3.04 -22.82 -36.19
C LYS A 132 -1.86 -23.80 -36.36
N PRO A 133 -0.76 -23.39 -37.03
CA PRO A 133 0.51 -24.12 -37.07
C PRO A 133 1.34 -23.94 -35.78
N ASP A 134 2.41 -24.74 -35.67
CA ASP A 134 3.25 -25.01 -34.50
C ASP A 134 3.83 -23.77 -33.78
N ARG A 135 3.78 -23.74 -32.45
CA ARG A 135 4.13 -22.60 -31.57
C ARG A 135 5.63 -22.51 -31.26
N GLY A 136 6.48 -22.66 -32.26
CA GLY A 136 7.94 -22.53 -32.14
C GLY A 136 8.49 -21.12 -32.36
N GLN A 137 7.72 -20.19 -32.95
CA GLN A 137 8.20 -18.85 -33.30
C GLN A 137 7.61 -17.76 -32.38
N ARG A 138 8.47 -17.11 -31.59
CA ARG A 138 8.16 -15.87 -30.85
C ARG A 138 7.70 -14.81 -31.87
N ALA A 139 6.50 -14.25 -31.68
CA ALA A 139 6.06 -13.10 -32.47
C ALA A 139 7.08 -11.94 -32.34
N SER A 140 7.49 -11.35 -33.47
CA SER A 140 8.43 -10.24 -33.55
C SER A 140 7.93 -9.03 -32.76
N ALA A 141 8.76 -8.44 -31.88
CA ALA A 141 8.38 -7.33 -31.01
C ALA A 141 7.71 -6.18 -31.79
N ILE A 142 6.66 -5.56 -31.24
CA ILE A 142 6.03 -4.39 -31.86
C ILE A 142 6.93 -3.20 -31.57
N ILE A 143 7.51 -2.62 -32.61
CA ILE A 143 8.46 -1.52 -32.52
C ILE A 143 7.86 -0.32 -33.24
N CYS A 144 7.74 0.80 -32.53
CA CYS A 144 7.18 2.04 -33.05
C CYS A 144 8.26 3.11 -33.02
N ARG A 145 8.52 3.80 -34.14
CA ARG A 145 9.42 4.95 -34.14
C ARG A 145 8.75 6.16 -33.50
N LEU A 146 9.48 6.83 -32.63
CA LEU A 146 9.00 7.99 -31.89
C LEU A 146 9.54 9.27 -32.52
N ARG A 147 8.69 10.29 -32.57
CA ARG A 147 9.04 11.67 -32.91
C ARG A 147 9.19 12.52 -31.64
N GLN A 148 8.28 12.35 -30.70
CA GLN A 148 8.21 13.18 -29.50
C GLN A 148 7.69 12.36 -28.31
N LEU A 149 8.21 12.67 -27.13
CA LEU A 149 7.63 12.31 -25.85
C LEU A 149 7.07 13.56 -25.18
N SER A 150 5.97 13.43 -24.47
CA SER A 150 5.51 14.48 -23.56
C SER A 150 4.97 13.90 -22.26
N SER A 151 5.12 14.67 -21.19
CA SER A 151 4.68 14.32 -19.84
C SER A 151 3.78 15.42 -19.31
N GLY A 152 2.71 15.03 -18.64
CA GLY A 152 1.75 15.98 -18.11
C GLY A 152 0.71 15.36 -17.20
N LYS A 153 -0.45 16.00 -17.17
CA LYS A 153 -1.61 15.63 -16.35
C LYS A 153 -2.85 15.60 -17.21
N ILE A 154 -3.79 14.73 -16.86
CA ILE A 154 -5.16 14.86 -17.36
C ILE A 154 -5.98 15.49 -16.25
N ILE A 155 -6.71 16.55 -16.58
CA ILE A 155 -7.64 17.22 -15.64
C ILE A 155 -8.95 17.52 -16.36
N PHE A 156 -10.03 17.67 -15.58
CA PHE A 156 -11.26 18.26 -16.07
C PHE A 156 -11.12 19.77 -16.02
N ALA A 157 -11.29 20.42 -17.18
CA ALA A 157 -11.14 21.85 -17.31
C ALA A 157 -12.47 22.55 -17.59
N GLN A 158 -12.66 23.71 -16.95
CA GLN A 158 -13.77 24.61 -17.24
C GLN A 158 -13.75 25.10 -18.71
N PRO A 159 -14.90 25.54 -19.26
CA PRO A 159 -16.22 25.69 -18.63
C PRO A 159 -17.12 24.45 -18.64
N ARG A 160 -16.83 23.46 -19.50
CA ARG A 160 -17.70 22.26 -19.68
C ARG A 160 -17.29 21.05 -18.84
N MET A 161 -16.25 21.19 -18.01
CA MET A 161 -15.65 20.08 -17.26
C MET A 161 -15.29 18.91 -18.18
N GLU A 162 -14.67 19.24 -19.32
CA GLU A 162 -14.20 18.24 -20.29
C GLU A 162 -12.78 17.79 -19.93
N LEU A 163 -12.49 16.52 -20.19
CA LEU A 163 -11.19 15.93 -19.99
C LEU A 163 -10.17 16.56 -20.95
N LYS A 164 -9.07 17.12 -20.44
CA LYS A 164 -7.99 17.69 -21.26
C LYS A 164 -6.64 17.18 -20.81
N TYR A 165 -5.76 16.95 -21.78
CA TYR A 165 -4.36 16.62 -21.53
C TYR A 165 -3.56 17.92 -21.44
N MET A 166 -3.15 18.25 -20.21
CA MET A 166 -2.29 19.39 -19.90
C MET A 166 -0.84 18.96 -20.06
N GLN A 167 -0.25 19.29 -21.21
CA GLN A 167 1.15 18.99 -21.50
C GLN A 167 2.06 19.95 -20.72
N GLN A 168 2.75 19.40 -19.71
CA GLN A 168 3.61 20.17 -18.82
C GLN A 168 5.03 20.30 -19.38
N THR A 169 5.49 19.27 -20.09
CA THR A 169 6.79 19.27 -20.76
C THR A 169 6.79 18.31 -21.95
N HIS A 170 7.67 18.55 -22.92
CA HIS A 170 7.87 17.69 -24.08
C HIS A 170 9.36 17.58 -24.45
N HIS A 171 9.70 16.53 -25.18
CA HIS A 171 11.04 16.23 -25.63
C HIS A 171 10.99 15.63 -27.04
N GLN A 172 11.66 16.28 -27.98
CA GLN A 172 11.91 15.70 -29.29
C GLN A 172 12.91 14.55 -29.12
N ILE A 173 12.59 13.39 -29.68
CA ILE A 173 13.38 12.17 -29.51
C ILE A 173 13.53 11.49 -30.86
N SER A 174 14.73 10.95 -31.12
CA SER A 174 14.98 10.02 -32.22
C SER A 174 15.20 8.63 -31.63
N GLY A 175 14.10 7.91 -31.43
CA GLY A 175 14.08 6.66 -30.68
C GLY A 175 12.96 5.73 -31.10
N HIS A 176 12.83 4.60 -30.41
CA HIS A 176 11.76 3.66 -30.64
C HIS A 176 11.13 3.17 -29.33
N ALA A 177 9.83 2.91 -29.38
CA ALA A 177 9.09 2.25 -28.33
C ALA A 177 8.88 0.78 -28.72
N THR A 178 9.28 -0.13 -27.85
CA THR A 178 9.13 -1.58 -28.04
C THR A 178 8.13 -2.12 -27.03
N PHE A 179 7.02 -2.66 -27.51
CA PHE A 179 6.06 -3.37 -26.67
C PHE A 179 6.52 -4.81 -26.45
N GLY A 180 7.13 -5.04 -25.29
CA GLY A 180 7.58 -6.35 -24.82
C GLY A 180 6.45 -7.17 -24.21
N LEU A 181 6.83 -8.21 -23.48
CA LEU A 181 5.87 -9.12 -22.84
C LEU A 181 5.24 -8.54 -21.56
N GLN A 182 6.00 -7.76 -20.80
CA GLN A 182 5.59 -7.25 -19.48
C GLN A 182 5.73 -5.73 -19.34
N SER A 183 6.40 -5.08 -20.30
CA SER A 183 6.67 -3.65 -20.26
C SER A 183 6.79 -3.09 -21.66
N LEU A 184 6.46 -1.80 -21.77
CA LEU A 184 6.86 -0.95 -22.88
C LEU A 184 8.26 -0.41 -22.57
N VAL A 185 9.17 -0.50 -23.54
CA VAL A 185 10.54 0.01 -23.41
C VAL A 185 10.75 1.08 -24.46
N VAL A 186 11.07 2.29 -24.04
CA VAL A 186 11.46 3.39 -24.92
C VAL A 186 12.97 3.55 -24.89
N ASN A 187 13.61 3.43 -26.06
CA ASN A 187 15.04 3.64 -26.21
C ASN A 187 15.31 4.91 -27.02
N SER A 188 16.19 5.78 -26.51
CA SER A 188 16.75 6.91 -27.24
C SER A 188 18.21 6.60 -27.57
N GLY A 189 18.51 6.33 -28.83
CA GLY A 189 19.83 5.84 -29.25
C GLY A 189 20.22 4.52 -28.57
N GLN A 190 21.52 4.29 -28.37
CA GLN A 190 22.03 3.12 -27.65
C GLN A 190 22.17 3.36 -26.13
N SER A 191 22.05 4.60 -25.66
CA SER A 191 22.52 5.01 -24.34
C SER A 191 21.44 5.35 -23.31
N ILE A 192 20.17 5.55 -23.70
CA ILE A 192 19.10 5.93 -22.75
C ILE A 192 17.89 5.02 -22.93
N ARG A 193 17.34 4.57 -21.80
CA ARG A 193 16.21 3.65 -21.74
C ARG A 193 15.18 4.09 -20.70
N MET A 194 13.90 4.02 -21.05
CA MET A 194 12.76 4.20 -20.16
C MET A 194 11.87 2.97 -20.21
N ASP A 195 11.61 2.38 -19.06
CA ASP A 195 10.74 1.21 -18.91
C ASP A 195 9.42 1.59 -18.26
N VAL A 196 8.31 1.20 -18.90
CA VAL A 196 6.95 1.34 -18.38
C VAL A 196 6.37 -0.05 -18.20
N PRO A 197 6.36 -0.61 -16.97
CA PRO A 197 5.72 -1.89 -16.71
C PRO A 197 4.22 -1.82 -16.95
N TYR A 198 3.63 -2.82 -17.59
CA TYR A 198 2.22 -2.79 -17.97
C TYR A 198 1.26 -2.71 -16.78
N HIS A 199 1.64 -3.26 -15.62
CA HIS A 199 0.82 -3.19 -14.41
C HIS A 199 0.67 -1.76 -13.86
N THR A 200 1.53 -0.83 -14.26
CA THR A 200 1.44 0.59 -13.86
C THR A 200 0.50 1.39 -14.75
N ILE A 201 0.08 0.85 -15.90
CA ILE A 201 -0.78 1.53 -16.87
C ILE A 201 -2.23 1.35 -16.44
N GLN A 202 -2.83 2.42 -15.93
CA GLN A 202 -4.27 2.47 -15.62
C GLN A 202 -5.09 2.48 -16.92
N GLU A 203 -4.62 3.25 -17.90
CA GLU A 203 -5.28 3.32 -19.20
C GLU A 203 -4.30 3.66 -20.34
N LEU A 204 -4.53 3.05 -21.49
CA LEU A 204 -3.83 3.33 -22.75
C LEU A 204 -4.82 3.90 -23.76
N VAL A 205 -4.64 5.16 -24.11
CA VAL A 205 -5.49 5.91 -25.03
C VAL A 205 -4.79 6.08 -26.38
N LEU A 206 -5.50 5.70 -27.43
CA LEU A 206 -5.08 5.74 -28.82
C LEU A 206 -5.79 6.89 -29.54
N ASP A 207 -5.02 7.85 -30.04
CA ASP A 207 -5.53 8.94 -30.86
C ASP A 207 -4.90 8.92 -32.26
N ARG A 208 -5.73 8.56 -33.25
CA ARG A 208 -5.33 8.51 -34.65
C ARG A 208 -5.07 9.89 -35.24
N GLY A 209 -5.78 10.92 -34.78
CA GLY A 209 -5.65 12.29 -35.30
C GLY A 209 -4.29 12.89 -34.99
N SER A 210 -3.82 12.72 -33.75
CA SER A 210 -2.49 13.14 -33.31
C SER A 210 -1.39 12.10 -33.52
N GLN A 211 -1.73 10.92 -34.05
CA GLN A 211 -0.83 9.76 -34.16
C GLN A 211 -0.10 9.46 -32.84
N SER A 212 -0.85 9.48 -31.74
CA SER A 212 -0.28 9.38 -30.40
C SER A 212 -0.85 8.23 -29.59
N ILE A 213 0.01 7.70 -28.72
CA ILE A 213 -0.34 6.72 -27.68
C ILE A 213 -0.14 7.40 -26.34
N THR A 214 -1.21 7.59 -25.58
CA THR A 214 -1.17 8.21 -24.26
C THR A 214 -1.30 7.14 -23.19
N LEU A 215 -0.34 7.12 -22.25
CA LEU A 215 -0.28 6.22 -21.13
C LEU A 215 -0.63 6.99 -19.86
N ILE A 216 -1.67 6.55 -19.15
CA ILE A 216 -2.06 7.07 -17.85
C ILE A 216 -1.48 6.12 -16.81
N LEU A 217 -0.48 6.57 -16.05
CA LEU A 217 0.28 5.72 -15.14
C LEU A 217 -0.05 5.98 -13.66
N GLU A 218 0.01 4.93 -12.87
CA GLU A 218 -0.04 4.96 -11.40
C GLU A 218 1.35 5.22 -10.79
N ASP A 219 2.39 4.64 -11.39
CA ASP A 219 3.78 4.77 -10.99
C ASP A 219 4.65 5.39 -12.10
N PRO A 220 5.68 6.17 -11.74
CA PRO A 220 6.65 6.69 -12.70
C PRO A 220 7.38 5.58 -13.47
N PRO A 221 7.76 5.82 -14.74
CA PRO A 221 8.64 4.91 -15.47
C PRO A 221 10.00 4.73 -14.77
N LYS A 222 10.68 3.62 -15.07
CA LYS A 222 12.06 3.38 -14.62
C LYS A 222 13.03 3.90 -15.69
N PHE A 223 13.97 4.79 -15.32
CA PHE A 223 14.90 5.44 -16.26
C PHE A 223 16.32 4.90 -16.11
N PHE A 224 17.04 4.76 -17.23
CA PHE A 224 18.40 4.25 -17.25
C PHE A 224 19.27 5.00 -18.26
N ALA A 225 20.56 5.14 -17.93
CA ALA A 225 21.61 5.61 -18.83
C ALA A 225 22.71 4.54 -18.94
N GLU A 226 23.28 4.35 -20.11
CA GLU A 226 24.43 3.47 -20.31
C GLU A 226 25.69 4.14 -19.76
N ILE A 227 26.51 3.37 -19.03
CA ILE A 227 27.78 3.84 -18.49
C ILE A 227 28.84 3.69 -19.58
N THR A 228 29.28 4.80 -20.17
CA THR A 228 30.30 4.81 -21.22
C THR A 228 31.68 4.42 -20.65
N GLY A 229 32.40 3.52 -21.33
CA GLY A 229 33.77 3.12 -20.97
C GLY A 229 33.93 1.75 -20.29
N SER A 230 32.89 0.90 -20.23
CA SER A 230 33.08 -0.49 -19.78
C SER A 230 33.79 -1.32 -20.85
N SER A 231 35.08 -1.59 -20.67
CA SER A 231 35.96 -2.37 -21.56
C SER A 231 35.65 -3.88 -21.60
N GLY A 232 34.38 -4.27 -21.62
CA GLY A 232 33.93 -5.66 -21.66
C GLY A 232 32.56 -5.82 -22.32
N ASP A 233 32.30 -7.01 -22.84
CA ASP A 233 31.18 -7.40 -23.72
C ASP A 233 29.76 -7.30 -23.09
N SER A 234 29.62 -6.71 -21.89
CA SER A 234 28.34 -6.55 -21.20
C SER A 234 28.02 -5.07 -20.93
N ARG A 235 26.98 -4.56 -21.60
CA ARG A 235 26.41 -3.23 -21.35
C ARG A 235 26.06 -3.06 -19.87
N ARG A 236 26.61 -2.01 -19.26
CA ARG A 236 26.32 -1.63 -17.88
C ARG A 236 25.46 -0.37 -17.88
N TRP A 237 24.38 -0.41 -17.12
CA TRP A 237 23.43 0.69 -16.97
C TRP A 237 23.60 1.36 -15.62
N GLU A 238 23.18 2.60 -15.51
CA GLU A 238 22.94 3.31 -14.26
C GLU A 238 21.46 3.66 -14.17
N ARG A 239 20.83 3.37 -13.03
CA ARG A 239 19.46 3.75 -12.71
C ARG A 239 19.39 5.25 -12.42
N GLN A 240 18.48 5.93 -13.11
CA GLN A 240 18.35 7.39 -13.10
C GLN A 240 17.06 7.82 -12.37
N THR A 241 17.07 9.04 -11.86
CA THR A 241 15.94 9.67 -11.13
C THR A 241 15.01 10.46 -12.06
N SER A 242 15.38 10.60 -13.33
CA SER A 242 14.60 11.21 -14.41
C SER A 242 15.17 10.81 -15.77
N PHE A 243 14.45 11.09 -16.86
CA PHE A 243 14.93 10.84 -18.22
C PHE A 243 16.15 11.74 -18.58
N PRO A 244 17.37 11.21 -18.75
CA PRO A 244 18.61 11.99 -18.74
C PRO A 244 18.74 13.07 -19.82
N SER A 245 18.29 12.82 -21.06
CA SER A 245 18.37 13.81 -22.14
C SER A 245 17.18 14.77 -22.19
N TRP A 246 16.18 14.59 -21.32
CA TRP A 246 14.98 15.41 -21.31
C TRP A 246 15.16 16.57 -20.33
N ALA A 247 15.57 17.72 -20.86
CA ALA A 247 15.78 18.94 -20.09
C ALA A 247 14.54 19.30 -19.25
N GLY A 248 14.74 19.46 -17.94
CA GLY A 248 13.68 19.86 -16.99
C GLY A 248 12.70 18.75 -16.59
N HIS A 249 12.84 17.52 -17.10
CA HIS A 249 11.93 16.41 -16.77
C HIS A 249 11.89 16.08 -15.27
N SER A 250 13.01 16.27 -14.56
CA SER A 250 13.11 16.09 -13.11
C SER A 250 12.12 16.94 -12.30
N LYS A 251 11.62 18.05 -12.86
CA LYS A 251 10.60 18.90 -12.22
C LYS A 251 9.20 18.26 -12.23
N TYR A 252 8.95 17.33 -13.16
CA TYR A 252 7.63 16.80 -13.45
C TYR A 252 7.49 15.30 -13.15
N VAL A 253 8.57 14.53 -13.30
CA VAL A 253 8.59 13.06 -13.22
C VAL A 253 7.91 12.49 -11.98
N ALA A 254 8.01 13.19 -10.85
CA ALA A 254 7.49 12.72 -9.58
C ALA A 254 5.95 12.61 -9.55
N HIS A 255 5.25 13.39 -10.39
CA HIS A 255 3.80 13.56 -10.28
C HIS A 255 3.08 13.70 -11.63
N CYS A 256 3.76 14.01 -12.73
CA CYS A 256 3.16 14.08 -14.07
C CYS A 256 3.22 12.71 -14.74
N LEU A 257 2.28 11.84 -14.33
CA LEU A 257 2.27 10.42 -14.69
C LEU A 257 1.48 10.12 -15.98
N VAL A 258 1.13 11.14 -16.77
CA VAL A 258 0.55 10.93 -18.10
C VAL A 258 1.63 11.16 -19.15
N TYR A 259 2.04 10.08 -19.83
CA TYR A 259 3.05 10.11 -20.88
C TYR A 259 2.41 9.91 -22.24
N GLN A 260 2.60 10.86 -23.15
CA GLN A 260 2.14 10.74 -24.54
C GLN A 260 3.32 10.51 -25.47
N LEU A 261 3.24 9.43 -26.24
CA LEU A 261 4.21 9.01 -27.24
C LEU A 261 3.65 9.40 -28.61
N THR A 262 4.28 10.35 -29.29
CA THR A 262 3.92 10.73 -30.67
C THR A 262 4.78 9.94 -31.63
N LEU A 263 4.15 9.20 -32.53
CA LEU A 263 4.85 8.33 -33.48
C LEU A 263 5.30 9.15 -34.71
N SER A 264 6.42 8.75 -35.32
CA SER A 264 6.92 9.38 -36.56
C SER A 264 6.28 8.82 -37.83
N GLY A 265 5.54 7.71 -37.72
CA GLY A 265 4.92 6.92 -38.77
C GLY A 265 4.35 5.62 -38.20
N ASP A 266 3.69 4.80 -39.02
CA ASP A 266 3.29 3.43 -38.70
C ASP A 266 2.27 3.29 -37.54
N TYR A 267 1.54 4.35 -37.19
CA TYR A 267 0.52 4.33 -36.13
C TYR A 267 -0.53 3.22 -36.35
N ASP A 268 -1.12 3.16 -37.54
CA ASP A 268 -2.15 2.17 -37.85
C ASP A 268 -1.59 0.73 -37.80
N GLU A 269 -0.31 0.52 -38.16
CA GLU A 269 0.35 -0.78 -38.06
C GLU A 269 0.61 -1.17 -36.60
N ALA A 270 1.17 -0.25 -35.81
CA ALA A 270 1.41 -0.44 -34.38
C ALA A 270 0.13 -0.79 -33.63
N VAL A 271 -0.95 -0.03 -33.88
CA VAL A 271 -2.26 -0.26 -33.25
C VAL A 271 -2.85 -1.61 -33.68
N ARG A 272 -2.76 -1.97 -34.97
CA ARG A 272 -3.19 -3.31 -35.44
C ARG A 272 -2.41 -4.41 -34.73
N ALA A 273 -1.09 -4.28 -34.63
CA ALA A 273 -0.25 -5.28 -33.98
C ALA A 273 -0.56 -5.38 -32.47
N LEU A 274 -0.76 -4.26 -31.78
CA LEU A 274 -1.15 -4.24 -30.36
C LEU A 274 -2.48 -4.93 -30.15
N ARG A 275 -3.47 -4.64 -31.02
CA ARG A 275 -4.80 -5.26 -30.98
C ARG A 275 -4.73 -6.77 -31.22
N LEU A 276 -3.88 -7.23 -32.14
CA LEU A 276 -3.70 -8.66 -32.42
C LEU A 276 -3.02 -9.41 -31.28
N ARG A 277 -2.14 -8.74 -30.53
CA ARG A 277 -1.45 -9.35 -29.39
C ARG A 277 -2.26 -9.36 -28.10
N ASP A 278 -3.24 -8.48 -27.98
CA ASP A 278 -4.15 -8.39 -26.83
C ASP A 278 -3.41 -8.33 -25.47
N ILE A 279 -2.32 -7.55 -25.42
CA ILE A 279 -1.46 -7.42 -24.23
C ILE A 279 -2.02 -6.38 -23.26
N LEU A 280 -2.68 -5.34 -23.78
CA LEU A 280 -3.22 -4.21 -23.04
C LEU A 280 -4.61 -3.86 -23.57
N PRO A 281 -5.55 -3.45 -22.70
CA PRO A 281 -6.80 -2.82 -23.13
C PRO A 281 -6.49 -1.55 -23.95
N LEU A 282 -7.10 -1.43 -25.13
CA LEU A 282 -6.88 -0.31 -26.05
C LEU A 282 -8.14 0.56 -26.13
N ASN A 283 -8.06 1.81 -25.69
CA ASN A 283 -9.16 2.75 -25.77
C ASN A 283 -8.93 3.79 -26.87
N TYR A 284 -9.92 3.98 -27.74
CA TYR A 284 -9.85 4.95 -28.84
C TYR A 284 -10.59 6.21 -28.44
N TYR A 285 -9.85 7.26 -28.13
CA TYR A 285 -10.43 8.52 -27.67
C TYR A 285 -9.50 9.70 -28.01
N SER A 286 -10.09 10.82 -28.42
CA SER A 286 -9.34 12.05 -28.69
C SER A 286 -9.42 12.96 -27.46
N ILE A 287 -8.36 13.00 -26.67
CA ILE A 287 -8.23 13.93 -25.53
C ILE A 287 -7.63 15.24 -26.05
N PRO A 288 -8.33 16.38 -25.95
CA PRO A 288 -7.78 17.67 -26.35
C PRO A 288 -6.48 18.01 -25.62
N LEU A 289 -5.44 18.30 -26.41
CA LEU A 289 -4.14 18.76 -25.92
C LEU A 289 -4.20 20.26 -25.58
N LYS A 290 -3.66 20.64 -24.43
CA LYS A 290 -3.39 22.04 -24.07
C LYS A 290 -1.93 22.18 -23.65
N SER A 291 -1.21 23.08 -24.33
CA SER A 291 0.22 23.35 -24.10
C SER A 291 0.47 24.74 -23.49
N LEU A 292 -0.44 25.69 -23.69
CA LEU A 292 -0.42 26.99 -23.02
C LEU A 292 -1.26 26.90 -21.74
N LEU A 293 -0.59 26.72 -20.62
CA LEU A 293 -1.22 26.45 -19.32
C LEU A 293 -1.37 27.72 -18.49
N GLN A 294 -2.53 27.89 -17.87
CA GLN A 294 -2.74 28.94 -16.87
C GLN A 294 -1.92 28.66 -15.61
N PRO A 295 -1.19 29.65 -15.08
CA PRO A 295 -0.49 29.51 -13.81
C PRO A 295 -1.44 29.07 -12.69
N ILE A 296 -0.93 28.26 -11.76
CA ILE A 296 -1.62 27.73 -10.58
C ILE A 296 -2.70 26.69 -10.89
N GLU A 297 -3.66 27.02 -11.76
CA GLU A 297 -4.81 26.17 -12.06
C GLU A 297 -4.45 24.96 -12.91
N GLU A 298 -3.62 25.17 -13.95
CA GLU A 298 -3.30 24.15 -14.96
C GLU A 298 -1.82 23.80 -15.01
N ASP A 299 -0.93 24.78 -14.82
CA ASP A 299 0.51 24.53 -14.73
C ASP A 299 0.86 23.89 -13.39
N TYR A 300 1.48 22.72 -13.46
CA TYR A 300 1.76 21.90 -12.29
C TYR A 300 2.79 22.53 -11.37
N THR A 301 3.82 23.18 -11.92
CA THR A 301 4.92 23.72 -11.11
C THR A 301 4.46 24.91 -10.27
N THR A 302 3.73 25.83 -10.88
CA THR A 302 3.15 26.99 -10.18
C THR A 302 2.02 26.56 -9.25
N GLY A 303 1.18 25.59 -9.64
CA GLY A 303 0.15 25.01 -8.79
C GLY A 303 0.73 24.32 -7.55
N MET A 304 1.80 23.55 -7.69
CA MET A 304 2.46 22.88 -6.57
C MET A 304 3.07 23.90 -5.60
N ARG A 305 3.76 24.93 -6.10
CA ARG A 305 4.30 26.00 -5.23
C ARG A 305 3.20 26.70 -4.43
N ALA A 306 2.08 27.01 -5.07
CA ALA A 306 0.93 27.64 -4.41
C ALA A 306 0.31 26.70 -3.35
N PHE A 307 0.19 25.40 -3.67
CA PHE A 307 -0.30 24.38 -2.75
C PHE A 307 0.61 24.22 -1.53
N GLU A 308 1.92 24.09 -1.74
CA GLU A 308 2.91 23.98 -0.67
C GLU A 308 2.92 25.22 0.22
N GLY A 309 2.80 26.42 -0.38
CA GLY A 309 2.66 27.67 0.37
C GLY A 309 1.41 27.70 1.26
N LYS A 310 0.24 27.34 0.71
CA LYS A 310 -1.04 27.31 1.45
C LYS A 310 -1.04 26.25 2.55
N ILE A 311 -0.55 25.03 2.28
CA ILE A 311 -0.55 23.98 3.29
C ILE A 311 0.47 24.28 4.40
N GLN A 312 1.61 24.90 4.06
CA GLN A 312 2.58 25.35 5.04
C GLN A 312 2.02 26.46 5.92
N SER A 313 1.29 27.43 5.36
CA SER A 313 0.67 28.50 6.16
C SER A 313 -0.36 27.95 7.15
N LEU A 314 -1.14 26.94 6.75
CA LEU A 314 -2.11 26.28 7.63
C LEU A 314 -1.43 25.47 8.75
N GLY A 315 -0.36 24.74 8.42
CA GLY A 315 0.34 23.86 9.35
C GLY A 315 1.30 24.55 10.32
N SER A 316 1.78 25.75 9.99
CA SER A 316 2.74 26.50 10.83
C SER A 316 2.05 27.35 11.92
N ASN A 317 0.72 27.40 11.95
CA ASN A 317 -0.03 28.18 12.92
C ASN A 317 0.11 27.61 14.34
N ARG A 318 0.37 28.49 15.33
CA ARG A 318 0.47 28.10 16.76
C ARG A 318 -0.81 27.45 17.31
N LYS A 319 -1.96 27.83 16.76
CA LYS A 319 -3.26 27.19 16.98
C LYS A 319 -3.81 26.80 15.60
N PRO A 320 -3.47 25.61 15.09
CA PRO A 320 -3.87 25.21 13.75
C PRO A 320 -5.38 25.00 13.72
N MET A 321 -6.06 25.64 12.76
CA MET A 321 -7.50 25.48 12.55
C MET A 321 -7.81 24.10 11.96
N VAL A 322 -6.92 23.60 11.10
CA VAL A 322 -6.95 22.25 10.54
C VAL A 322 -5.79 21.45 11.15
N PRO A 323 -6.06 20.36 11.88
CA PRO A 323 -4.99 19.57 12.49
C PRO A 323 -4.04 18.94 11.47
N PHE A 324 -2.79 18.76 11.87
CA PHE A 324 -1.77 18.12 11.03
C PHE A 324 -2.20 16.78 10.44
N PRO A 325 -2.83 15.84 11.18
CA PRO A 325 -3.24 14.57 10.59
C PRO A 325 -4.19 14.73 9.39
N ILE A 326 -5.03 15.78 9.37
CA ILE A 326 -5.92 16.08 8.23
C ILE A 326 -5.14 16.74 7.10
N LEU A 327 -4.27 17.71 7.40
CA LEU A 327 -3.38 18.33 6.41
C LEU A 327 -2.49 17.27 5.73
N PHE A 328 -1.97 16.31 6.50
CA PHE A 328 -1.22 15.17 5.98
C PHE A 328 -2.04 14.40 4.93
N GLN A 329 -3.32 14.10 5.20
CA GLN A 329 -4.17 13.41 4.22
C GLN A 329 -4.38 14.22 2.94
N VAL A 330 -4.53 15.55 3.04
CA VAL A 330 -4.64 16.41 1.85
C VAL A 330 -3.34 16.44 1.05
N GLN A 331 -2.19 16.52 1.72
CA GLN A 331 -0.90 16.41 1.06
C GLN A 331 -0.70 15.05 0.40
N THR A 332 -1.14 13.96 1.03
CA THR A 332 -1.15 12.61 0.45
C THR A 332 -1.94 12.57 -0.85
N LEU A 333 -3.13 13.18 -0.91
CA LEU A 333 -3.94 13.23 -2.15
C LEU A 333 -3.18 13.88 -3.31
N VAL A 334 -2.44 14.95 -3.05
CA VAL A 334 -1.69 15.67 -4.09
C VAL A 334 -0.37 14.96 -4.45
N TRP A 335 0.43 14.59 -3.45
CA TRP A 335 1.74 13.95 -3.66
C TRP A 335 1.62 12.56 -4.28
N ASN A 336 0.58 11.81 -3.93
CA ASN A 336 0.32 10.48 -4.49
C ASN A 336 -0.45 10.53 -5.82
N ASN A 337 -0.59 11.71 -6.44
CA ASN A 337 -1.20 11.89 -7.76
C ASN A 337 -2.71 11.60 -7.86
N TYR A 338 -3.45 11.61 -6.74
CA TYR A 338 -4.92 11.53 -6.77
C TYR A 338 -5.57 12.85 -7.15
N LEU A 339 -4.97 13.98 -6.74
CA LEU A 339 -5.47 15.32 -7.04
C LEU A 339 -4.42 16.20 -7.71
N HIS A 340 -4.87 17.07 -8.61
CA HIS A 340 -4.08 18.21 -9.07
C HIS A 340 -3.80 19.16 -7.89
N PRO A 341 -2.64 19.84 -7.82
CA PRO A 341 -2.34 20.79 -6.75
C PRO A 341 -3.41 21.86 -6.56
N TYR A 342 -3.98 22.36 -7.67
CA TYR A 342 -5.09 23.32 -7.60
C TYR A 342 -6.33 22.76 -6.90
N SER A 343 -6.75 21.53 -7.24
CA SER A 343 -7.83 20.83 -6.52
C SER A 343 -7.48 20.66 -5.03
N GLY A 344 -6.22 20.38 -4.71
CA GLY A 344 -5.71 20.35 -3.34
C GLY A 344 -5.86 21.69 -2.61
N ILE A 345 -5.56 22.82 -3.26
CA ILE A 345 -5.78 24.17 -2.72
C ILE A 345 -7.26 24.38 -2.39
N ARG A 346 -8.16 24.03 -3.33
CA ARG A 346 -9.60 24.14 -3.14
C ARG A 346 -10.10 23.29 -1.96
N VAL A 347 -9.59 22.06 -1.81
CA VAL A 347 -9.88 21.22 -0.62
C VAL A 347 -9.43 21.93 0.66
N LEU A 348 -8.21 22.48 0.71
CA LEU A 348 -7.72 23.22 1.88
C LEU A 348 -8.60 24.43 2.23
N GLU A 349 -9.06 25.19 1.23
CA GLU A 349 -9.98 26.32 1.44
C GLU A 349 -11.35 25.89 1.97
N ILE A 350 -11.90 24.78 1.48
CA ILE A 350 -13.17 24.23 1.99
C ILE A 350 -12.99 23.77 3.45
N LEU A 351 -11.90 23.07 3.76
CA LEU A 351 -11.58 22.63 5.12
C LEU A 351 -11.41 23.83 6.07
N GLU A 352 -10.65 24.85 5.67
CA GLU A 352 -10.47 26.09 6.44
C GLU A 352 -11.81 26.79 6.71
N ARG A 353 -12.65 26.97 5.69
CA ARG A 353 -13.99 27.58 5.85
C ARG A 353 -14.89 26.78 6.80
N ARG A 354 -14.93 25.46 6.67
CA ARG A 354 -15.80 24.60 7.52
C ARG A 354 -15.28 24.47 8.95
N THR A 355 -13.98 24.51 9.14
CA THR A 355 -13.35 24.50 10.48
C THR A 355 -13.53 25.84 11.20
N SER A 356 -13.57 26.96 10.46
CA SER A 356 -13.80 28.31 10.99
C SER A 356 -15.19 28.51 11.61
N ASN A 357 -16.22 27.86 11.07
CA ASN A 357 -17.64 28.09 11.41
C ASN A 357 -18.10 27.40 12.72
N SER A 358 -17.28 27.39 13.77
CA SER A 358 -17.58 26.87 15.13
C SER A 358 -17.81 25.35 15.31
N ALA A 359 -17.94 24.56 14.24
CA ALA A 359 -18.22 23.11 14.34
C ALA A 359 -17.09 22.28 14.98
N TRP A 360 -15.85 22.76 14.98
CA TRP A 360 -14.71 22.10 15.65
C TRP A 360 -14.65 22.33 17.17
N LYS A 361 -15.51 23.18 17.73
CA LYS A 361 -15.66 23.37 19.18
C LYS A 361 -16.65 22.39 19.82
N GLY A 362 -17.37 21.59 19.02
CA GLY A 362 -18.12 20.44 19.53
C GLY A 362 -17.17 19.31 19.91
N GLU A 363 -17.61 18.41 20.79
CA GLU A 363 -16.81 17.25 21.25
C GLU A 363 -16.41 16.27 20.13
N THR A 364 -16.95 16.41 18.92
CA THR A 364 -16.69 15.49 17.80
C THR A 364 -16.16 16.20 16.54
N PRO A 365 -15.03 15.74 15.96
CA PRO A 365 -14.39 16.40 14.82
C PRO A 365 -15.17 16.20 13.52
N LEU A 366 -15.39 17.23 12.71
CA LEU A 366 -16.11 17.11 11.43
C LEU A 366 -15.38 16.22 10.41
N PHE A 367 -14.05 16.18 10.49
CA PHE A 367 -13.18 15.40 9.62
C PHE A 367 -12.30 14.49 10.46
N THR A 368 -12.27 13.20 10.14
CA THR A 368 -11.36 12.23 10.76
C THR A 368 -10.37 11.69 9.74
N VAL A 369 -9.21 11.23 10.23
CA VAL A 369 -8.20 10.59 9.39
C VAL A 369 -8.78 9.35 8.68
N ASP A 370 -9.54 8.52 9.38
CA ASP A 370 -10.15 7.31 8.80
C ASP A 370 -11.14 7.66 7.66
N ALA A 371 -11.98 8.68 7.83
CA ALA A 371 -12.88 9.14 6.77
C ALA A 371 -12.10 9.69 5.55
N MET A 372 -11.04 10.45 5.79
CA MET A 372 -10.14 10.94 4.72
C MET A 372 -9.37 9.80 4.04
N LYS A 373 -8.95 8.75 4.76
CA LYS A 373 -8.30 7.57 4.17
C LYS A 373 -9.24 6.79 3.25
N ARG A 374 -10.54 6.75 3.55
CA ARG A 374 -11.55 6.16 2.65
C ARG A 374 -11.69 6.92 1.34
N LEU A 375 -11.46 8.24 1.35
CA LEU A 375 -11.43 9.05 0.14
C LEU A 375 -10.28 8.62 -0.77
N LEU A 376 -9.06 8.47 -0.24
CA LEU A 376 -7.88 8.00 -1.01
C LEU A 376 -8.15 6.70 -1.79
N GLN A 377 -8.96 5.80 -1.23
CA GLN A 377 -9.31 4.52 -1.86
C GLN A 377 -10.39 4.63 -2.96
N ARG A 378 -11.08 5.77 -3.05
CA ARG A 378 -12.25 5.96 -3.92
C ARG A 378 -12.03 6.97 -5.03
N VAL A 379 -11.10 7.93 -4.89
CA VAL A 379 -10.83 8.93 -5.94
C VAL A 379 -10.38 8.21 -7.22
N PRO A 380 -11.14 8.31 -8.33
CA PRO A 380 -10.76 7.67 -9.58
C PRO A 380 -9.63 8.45 -10.26
N TYR A 381 -8.89 7.78 -11.14
CA TYR A 381 -8.04 8.49 -12.10
C TYR A 381 -8.94 9.24 -13.11
N PRO A 382 -8.57 10.46 -13.51
CA PRO A 382 -9.31 11.20 -14.54
C PRO A 382 -9.01 10.58 -15.91
N VAL A 383 -9.88 9.68 -16.34
CA VAL A 383 -9.78 8.97 -17.62
C VAL A 383 -11.07 9.16 -18.43
N PRO A 384 -11.08 8.84 -19.74
CA PRO A 384 -12.30 8.90 -20.54
C PRO A 384 -13.45 8.09 -19.90
N GLY A 385 -14.55 8.77 -19.59
CA GLY A 385 -15.74 8.17 -18.95
C GLY A 385 -15.82 8.35 -17.44
N THR A 386 -14.80 8.92 -16.78
CA THR A 386 -14.90 9.37 -15.37
C THR A 386 -15.90 10.52 -15.25
N ASP A 387 -16.79 10.45 -14.26
CA ASP A 387 -17.71 11.55 -13.94
C ASP A 387 -16.92 12.71 -13.29
N PRO A 388 -16.99 13.95 -13.82
CA PRO A 388 -16.26 15.08 -13.26
C PRO A 388 -16.57 15.36 -11.78
N THR A 389 -17.77 15.00 -11.31
CA THR A 389 -18.16 15.16 -9.90
C THR A 389 -17.40 14.22 -8.96
N GLU A 390 -16.83 13.12 -9.45
CA GLU A 390 -16.03 12.18 -8.66
C GLU A 390 -14.63 12.69 -8.33
N VAL A 391 -14.20 13.81 -8.93
CA VAL A 391 -12.90 14.46 -8.65
C VAL A 391 -13.05 15.97 -8.35
N ASP A 392 -14.28 16.44 -8.20
CA ASP A 392 -14.60 17.81 -7.81
C ASP A 392 -14.29 18.06 -6.33
N PRO A 393 -13.52 19.10 -5.96
CA PRO A 393 -13.13 19.37 -4.57
C PRO A 393 -14.30 19.46 -3.58
N ASP A 394 -15.41 20.09 -3.96
CA ASP A 394 -16.57 20.26 -3.09
C ASP A 394 -17.28 18.92 -2.88
N ALA A 395 -17.50 18.14 -3.95
CA ALA A 395 -18.06 16.79 -3.88
C ALA A 395 -17.18 15.82 -3.07
N LEU A 396 -15.86 15.91 -3.19
CA LEU A 396 -14.93 15.07 -2.42
C LEU A 396 -15.02 15.36 -0.92
N VAL A 397 -15.02 16.64 -0.52
CA VAL A 397 -15.14 17.01 0.90
C VAL A 397 -16.51 16.59 1.45
N GLU A 398 -17.59 16.76 0.68
CA GLU A 398 -18.92 16.24 1.04
C GLU A 398 -18.93 14.72 1.24
N SER A 399 -18.23 13.98 0.38
CA SER A 399 -18.14 12.52 0.52
C SER A 399 -17.42 12.09 1.81
N VAL A 400 -16.43 12.85 2.27
CA VAL A 400 -15.75 12.61 3.55
C VAL A 400 -16.68 12.85 4.72
N VAL A 401 -17.47 13.93 4.69
CA VAL A 401 -18.46 14.23 5.74
C VAL A 401 -19.49 13.10 5.84
N ARG A 402 -20.02 12.64 4.69
CA ARG A 402 -20.96 11.51 4.67
C ARG A 402 -20.31 10.23 5.18
N ALA A 403 -19.07 9.93 4.78
CA ALA A 403 -18.35 8.75 5.25
C ALA A 403 -18.12 8.78 6.77
N GLU A 404 -17.87 9.95 7.36
CA GLU A 404 -17.76 10.11 8.81
C GLU A 404 -19.11 9.89 9.52
N ILE A 405 -20.22 10.39 8.98
CA ILE A 405 -21.57 10.13 9.51
C ILE A 405 -21.86 8.62 9.51
N ASP A 406 -21.60 7.94 8.40
CA ASP A 406 -21.79 6.49 8.28
C ASP A 406 -20.94 5.70 9.28
N LEU A 407 -19.69 6.12 9.49
CA LEU A 407 -18.76 5.52 10.44
C LEU A 407 -19.24 5.65 11.89
N ARG A 408 -19.80 6.79 12.27
CA ARG A 408 -20.36 7.02 13.62
C ARG A 408 -21.63 6.22 13.87
N ASN A 409 -22.46 6.08 12.84
CA ASN A 409 -23.65 5.24 12.93
C ASN A 409 -23.28 3.76 13.17
N GLN A 410 -22.09 3.32 12.73
CA GLN A 410 -21.58 1.97 12.97
C GLN A 410 -20.87 1.82 14.33
N ASP A 411 -20.15 2.85 14.78
CA ASP A 411 -19.44 2.85 16.05
C ASP A 411 -19.51 4.24 16.69
N SER A 412 -20.40 4.37 17.67
CA SER A 412 -20.67 5.61 18.40
C SER A 412 -19.54 6.01 19.34
N SER A 413 -18.57 5.13 19.61
CA SER A 413 -17.42 5.40 20.48
C SER A 413 -16.30 6.20 19.80
N ARG A 414 -16.44 6.48 18.49
CA ARG A 414 -15.45 7.16 17.64
C ARG A 414 -15.43 8.69 17.81
N SER A 415 -14.84 9.17 18.89
CA SER A 415 -14.75 10.61 19.19
C SER A 415 -13.44 11.29 18.77
N GLY A 416 -12.39 10.51 18.46
CA GLY A 416 -11.04 11.05 18.21
C GLY A 416 -10.80 11.54 16.78
N LEU A 417 -9.80 12.40 16.61
CA LEU A 417 -9.34 12.92 15.30
C LEU A 417 -8.97 11.81 14.29
N TYR A 418 -8.48 10.68 14.79
CA TYR A 418 -8.14 9.54 13.95
C TYR A 418 -9.35 8.67 13.58
N GLY A 419 -10.47 8.81 14.29
CA GLY A 419 -11.62 7.92 14.22
C GLY A 419 -11.59 6.87 15.34
N PRO A 420 -11.03 5.67 15.10
CA PRO A 420 -11.02 4.62 16.10
C PRO A 420 -9.97 4.86 17.20
N THR A 421 -10.22 4.28 18.38
CA THR A 421 -9.24 4.23 19.46
C THR A 421 -8.28 3.05 19.27
N LEU A 422 -6.99 3.25 19.56
CA LEU A 422 -5.99 2.20 19.47
C LEU A 422 -5.79 1.52 20.83
N PRO A 423 -5.45 0.20 20.84
CA PRO A 423 -4.92 -0.45 22.02
C PRO A 423 -3.70 0.29 22.59
N ARG A 424 -3.48 0.21 23.91
CA ARG A 424 -2.38 0.92 24.61
C ARG A 424 -0.97 0.64 24.08
N HIS A 425 -0.75 -0.54 23.49
CA HIS A 425 0.55 -0.96 22.95
C HIS A 425 0.80 -0.48 21.50
N GLN A 426 -0.19 0.15 20.87
CA GLN A 426 -0.12 0.67 19.52
C GLN A 426 -0.09 2.20 19.50
N THR A 427 0.34 2.75 18.37
CA THR A 427 0.30 4.18 18.07
C THR A 427 0.10 4.40 16.58
N TRP A 428 -0.37 5.59 16.22
CA TRP A 428 -0.52 6.00 14.83
C TRP A 428 0.86 6.36 14.25
N VAL A 429 1.23 5.75 13.14
CA VAL A 429 2.52 5.99 12.49
C VAL A 429 2.32 6.52 11.08
N PHE A 430 2.70 7.78 10.88
CA PHE A 430 2.76 8.43 9.57
C PHE A 430 3.96 7.90 8.78
N LYS A 431 3.80 7.76 7.46
CA LYS A 431 4.83 7.17 6.59
C LYS A 431 5.11 8.03 5.38
N ALA A 432 6.39 8.08 4.99
CA ALA A 432 6.83 8.59 3.70
C ALA A 432 7.66 7.52 2.99
N MET A 433 7.37 7.31 1.71
CA MET A 433 8.07 6.37 0.85
C MET A 433 8.91 7.18 -0.14
N VAL A 434 10.22 6.97 -0.12
CA VAL A 434 11.19 7.65 -0.98
C VAL A 434 11.62 6.68 -2.07
N THR A 435 11.26 7.01 -3.31
CA THR A 435 11.59 6.23 -4.51
C THR A 435 12.64 6.95 -5.35
N PRO A 436 13.19 6.30 -6.41
CA PRO A 436 14.13 6.94 -7.31
C PRO A 436 13.62 8.28 -7.89
N THR A 437 12.31 8.42 -8.14
CA THR A 437 11.79 9.62 -8.81
C THR A 437 10.91 10.50 -7.91
N ARG A 438 10.27 9.96 -6.86
CA ARG A 438 9.29 10.70 -6.04
C ARG A 438 9.39 10.43 -4.54
N VAL A 439 8.63 11.22 -3.78
CA VAL A 439 8.29 10.94 -2.39
C VAL A 439 6.77 10.91 -2.32
N PHE A 440 6.20 9.86 -1.75
CA PHE A 440 4.76 9.74 -1.57
C PHE A 440 4.42 9.34 -0.14
N LEU A 441 3.22 9.68 0.32
CA LEU A 441 2.83 9.57 1.71
C LEU A 441 1.88 8.39 1.94
N GLN A 442 1.97 7.79 3.12
CA GLN A 442 1.10 6.70 3.53
C GLN A 442 0.70 6.82 5.01
N GLY A 443 -0.39 6.14 5.36
CA GLY A 443 -0.90 6.09 6.71
C GLY A 443 -1.66 7.36 7.14
N PRO A 444 -1.69 7.67 8.45
CA PRO A 444 -1.06 6.90 9.51
C PRO A 444 -1.73 5.52 9.68
N ASP A 445 -0.94 4.53 10.08
CA ASP A 445 -1.41 3.18 10.38
C ASP A 445 -1.10 2.81 11.84
N ALA A 446 -1.87 1.88 12.40
CA ALA A 446 -1.63 1.38 13.74
C ALA A 446 -0.39 0.47 13.76
N GLU A 447 0.63 0.85 14.50
CA GLU A 447 1.86 0.06 14.68
C GLU A 447 2.25 -0.06 16.16
N SER A 448 3.05 -1.07 16.47
CA SER A 448 3.58 -1.28 17.82
C SER A 448 4.48 -0.12 18.24
N ARG A 449 4.36 0.32 19.51
CA ARG A 449 5.22 1.37 20.04
C ARG A 449 6.67 0.90 20.20
N ASN A 450 7.61 1.80 19.92
CA ASN A 450 8.99 1.69 20.39
C ASN A 450 9.22 2.61 21.61
N ARG A 451 10.42 2.56 22.21
CA ARG A 451 10.73 3.33 23.42
C ARG A 451 10.60 4.83 23.21
N VAL A 452 11.10 5.35 22.09
CA VAL A 452 11.04 6.79 21.79
C VAL A 452 9.59 7.26 21.66
N LEU A 453 8.74 6.49 20.97
CA LEU A 453 7.32 6.84 20.83
C LEU A 453 6.56 6.79 22.18
N ARG A 454 6.97 5.92 23.11
CA ARG A 454 6.38 5.88 24.47
C ARG A 454 6.74 7.09 25.33
N MET A 455 7.89 7.70 25.12
CA MET A 455 8.29 8.93 25.83
C MET A 455 7.35 10.10 25.51
N PHE A 456 6.65 10.04 24.37
CA PHE A 456 5.81 11.13 23.87
C PHE A 456 4.44 10.60 23.36
N PRO A 457 3.58 10.08 24.25
CA PRO A 457 2.37 9.35 23.87
C PRO A 457 1.32 10.18 23.12
N ASP A 458 1.32 11.51 23.29
CA ASP A 458 0.36 12.45 22.68
C ASP A 458 0.98 13.28 21.55
N ARG A 459 2.10 12.82 20.99
CA ARG A 459 2.89 13.51 19.96
C ARG A 459 3.34 12.55 18.86
N ASP A 460 2.54 11.52 18.59
CA ASP A 460 2.76 10.58 17.47
C ASP A 460 2.88 11.31 16.13
N ASP A 461 2.18 12.43 15.97
CA ASP A 461 2.21 13.32 14.81
C ASP A 461 3.53 14.09 14.61
N MET A 462 4.47 13.99 15.56
CA MET A 462 5.84 14.51 15.46
C MET A 462 6.84 13.52 14.88
N PHE A 463 6.44 12.26 14.68
CA PHE A 463 7.31 11.21 14.18
C PHE A 463 6.84 10.69 12.83
N LEU A 464 7.80 10.42 11.95
CA LEU A 464 7.56 9.94 10.59
C LEU A 464 8.44 8.72 10.32
N ARG A 465 7.85 7.63 9.84
CA ARG A 465 8.61 6.50 9.34
C ARG A 465 8.92 6.71 7.86
N VAL A 466 10.20 6.76 7.52
CA VAL A 466 10.66 6.98 6.14
C VAL A 466 11.25 5.69 5.62
N SER A 467 10.70 5.16 4.53
CA SER A 467 11.20 3.97 3.84
C SER A 467 11.80 4.33 2.49
N PHE A 468 12.89 3.67 2.12
CA PHE A 468 13.58 3.85 0.85
C PHE A 468 13.39 2.60 -0.02
N CYS A 469 12.67 2.71 -1.12
CA CYS A 469 12.20 1.58 -1.94
C CYS A 469 12.28 1.91 -3.44
N ASP A 470 12.05 0.96 -4.35
CA ASP A 470 11.81 1.25 -5.77
C ASP A 470 10.38 1.78 -5.98
N GLU A 471 10.04 2.18 -7.21
CA GLU A 471 8.73 2.80 -7.53
C GLU A 471 7.52 1.93 -7.18
N ASP A 472 7.67 0.61 -7.23
CA ASP A 472 6.65 -0.40 -6.90
C ASP A 472 6.55 -0.68 -5.38
N GLY A 473 7.29 0.06 -4.56
CA GLY A 473 7.33 -0.11 -3.11
C GLY A 473 8.19 -1.29 -2.64
N GLN A 474 8.81 -2.05 -3.54
CA GLN A 474 9.73 -3.14 -3.21
C GLN A 474 11.13 -2.62 -2.89
N ASP A 475 11.99 -3.49 -2.34
CA ASP A 475 13.39 -3.14 -2.12
C ASP A 475 14.10 -2.87 -3.45
N LEU A 476 15.02 -1.90 -3.43
CA LEU A 476 15.81 -1.57 -4.61
C LEU A 476 16.68 -2.78 -5.02
N THR A 477 16.37 -3.36 -6.18
CA THR A 477 17.04 -4.59 -6.61
C THR A 477 18.51 -4.34 -6.90
N PHE A 478 19.38 -5.19 -6.35
CA PHE A 478 20.80 -5.23 -6.72
C PHE A 478 20.98 -6.06 -7.99
N SER A 479 21.55 -5.44 -9.03
CA SER A 479 21.91 -6.13 -10.28
C SER A 479 23.34 -5.75 -10.64
N PRO A 480 24.25 -6.71 -10.90
CA PRO A 480 25.63 -6.42 -11.32
C PRO A 480 25.72 -5.53 -12.57
N LYS A 481 24.69 -5.55 -13.41
CA LYS A 481 24.62 -4.78 -14.66
C LYS A 481 24.00 -3.39 -14.50
N VAL A 482 23.48 -3.05 -13.32
CA VAL A 482 22.80 -1.78 -13.05
C VAL A 482 23.42 -1.12 -11.82
N SER A 483 24.10 0.01 -11.99
CA SER A 483 24.50 0.87 -10.87
C SER A 483 23.28 1.64 -10.34
N ASN A 484 23.20 1.80 -9.02
CA ASN A 484 22.17 2.57 -8.33
C ASN A 484 22.73 3.86 -7.69
N ASP A 485 23.94 4.29 -8.06
CA ASP A 485 24.66 5.40 -7.40
C ASP A 485 23.86 6.71 -7.40
N THR A 486 23.27 7.08 -8.55
CA THR A 486 22.39 8.25 -8.64
C THR A 486 21.16 8.14 -7.73
N VAL A 487 20.59 6.94 -7.57
CA VAL A 487 19.47 6.70 -6.64
C VAL A 487 19.92 6.83 -5.18
N TYR A 488 21.08 6.24 -4.83
CA TYR A 488 21.63 6.36 -3.47
C TYR A 488 22.01 7.80 -3.11
N LYS A 489 22.48 8.59 -4.08
CA LYS A 489 22.70 10.03 -3.89
C LYS A 489 21.41 10.74 -3.50
N ARG A 490 20.32 10.50 -4.22
CA ARG A 490 19.00 11.04 -3.86
C ARG A 490 18.55 10.61 -2.46
N TYR A 491 18.72 9.33 -2.12
CA TYR A 491 18.34 8.84 -0.77
C TYR A 491 19.16 9.53 0.33
N ARG A 492 20.45 9.75 0.08
CA ARG A 492 21.32 10.50 0.98
C ARG A 492 20.88 11.95 1.14
N GLU A 493 20.50 12.63 0.06
CA GLU A 493 19.97 14.00 0.10
C GLU A 493 18.73 14.05 1.01
N VAL A 494 17.77 13.14 0.85
CA VAL A 494 16.57 13.09 1.72
C VAL A 494 16.92 12.78 3.18
N LEU A 495 17.91 11.92 3.44
CA LEU A 495 18.40 11.63 4.80
C LEU A 495 19.03 12.86 5.49
N VAL A 496 19.68 13.73 4.72
CA VAL A 496 20.36 14.92 5.23
C VAL A 496 19.39 16.09 5.36
N ASP A 497 18.62 16.37 4.32
CA ASP A 497 17.77 17.56 4.22
C ASP A 497 16.44 17.40 4.97
N GLY A 498 15.95 16.16 5.10
CA GLY A 498 14.64 15.88 5.67
C GLY A 498 13.50 15.99 4.67
N ILE A 499 12.27 15.89 5.17
CA ILE A 499 11.04 15.97 4.37
C ILE A 499 10.10 16.99 5.04
N ARG A 500 9.60 17.96 4.25
CA ARG A 500 8.61 18.92 4.73
C ARG A 500 7.20 18.44 4.45
N ILE A 501 6.39 18.28 5.50
CA ILE A 501 5.00 17.84 5.40
C ILE A 501 4.13 18.76 6.25
N ALA A 502 3.10 19.36 5.64
CA ALA A 502 2.12 20.24 6.27
C ALA A 502 2.77 21.27 7.21
N GLY A 503 3.81 21.97 6.72
CA GLY A 503 4.54 22.99 7.47
C GLY A 503 5.57 22.50 8.49
N ARG A 504 5.69 21.19 8.71
CA ARG A 504 6.66 20.60 9.64
C ARG A 504 7.87 20.03 8.88
N GLN A 505 9.08 20.30 9.37
CA GLN A 505 10.31 19.72 8.84
C GLN A 505 10.65 18.44 9.61
N PHE A 506 10.49 17.29 8.99
CA PHE A 506 10.90 16.00 9.55
C PHE A 506 12.35 15.73 9.18
N SER A 507 13.21 15.56 10.18
CA SER A 507 14.65 15.29 10.00
C SER A 507 15.02 13.93 10.57
N PHE A 508 16.07 13.30 10.05
CA PHE A 508 16.53 11.98 10.48
C PHE A 508 16.76 11.91 12.00
N LEU A 509 16.19 10.89 12.63
CA LEU A 509 16.30 10.65 14.08
C LEU A 509 17.09 9.38 14.37
N GLY A 510 16.77 8.25 13.73
CA GLY A 510 17.44 6.98 13.97
C GLY A 510 16.78 5.79 13.29
N PHE A 511 17.35 4.61 13.45
CA PHE A 511 16.80 3.36 12.92
C PHE A 511 17.13 2.19 13.83
N SER A 512 16.28 1.16 13.85
CA SER A 512 16.62 -0.11 14.48
C SER A 512 17.26 -1.08 13.47
N HIS A 513 17.78 -2.22 13.94
CA HIS A 513 18.28 -3.26 13.04
C HIS A 513 17.19 -3.88 12.16
N SER A 514 15.95 -4.00 12.65
CA SER A 514 14.83 -4.44 11.80
C SER A 514 14.49 -3.37 10.77
N SER A 515 14.44 -2.10 11.18
CA SER A 515 14.20 -0.97 10.28
C SER A 515 15.23 -0.93 9.15
N LEU A 516 16.52 -1.08 9.46
CA LEU A 516 17.60 -1.09 8.48
C LEU A 516 17.46 -2.24 7.45
N ARG A 517 17.05 -3.45 7.90
CA ARG A 517 16.77 -4.58 7.00
C ARG A 517 15.58 -4.34 6.08
N SER A 518 14.60 -3.55 6.52
CA SER A 518 13.45 -3.12 5.73
C SER A 518 13.65 -1.77 5.03
N HIS A 519 14.90 -1.30 4.91
CA HIS A 519 15.24 0.00 4.32
C HIS A 519 14.43 1.18 4.89
N SER A 520 14.14 1.17 6.20
CA SER A 520 13.34 2.19 6.88
C SER A 520 14.06 2.86 8.04
N THR A 521 13.67 4.09 8.33
CA THR A 521 14.24 4.95 9.35
C THR A 521 13.15 5.80 10.01
N TRP A 522 13.43 6.32 11.20
CA TRP A 522 12.58 7.28 11.90
C TRP A 522 13.11 8.69 11.68
N PHE A 523 12.19 9.59 11.36
CA PHE A 523 12.40 11.03 11.30
C PHE A 523 11.51 11.70 12.37
N MET A 524 11.89 12.90 12.79
CA MET A 524 11.10 13.70 13.72
C MET A 524 11.05 15.17 13.33
N ALA A 525 9.94 15.83 13.66
CA ALA A 525 9.85 17.29 13.68
C ALA A 525 10.11 17.79 15.12
N PRO A 526 10.89 18.86 15.33
CA PRO A 526 11.08 19.43 16.66
C PRO A 526 9.79 19.97 17.27
N PHE A 527 9.62 19.83 18.58
CA PHE A 527 8.42 20.29 19.29
C PHE A 527 8.68 20.66 20.74
N VAL A 528 7.79 21.42 21.36
CA VAL A 528 7.85 21.73 22.79
C VAL A 528 6.97 20.74 23.55
N ALA A 529 7.56 20.01 24.49
CA ALA A 529 6.84 19.07 25.34
C ALA A 529 6.02 19.80 26.42
N ALA A 530 5.13 19.08 27.10
CA ALA A 530 4.24 19.66 28.13
C ALA A 530 5.00 20.31 29.30
N ASN A 531 6.23 19.86 29.56
CA ASN A 531 7.13 20.43 30.56
C ASN A 531 7.89 21.69 30.07
N GLY A 532 7.55 22.22 28.89
CA GLY A 532 8.19 23.40 28.29
C GLY A 532 9.54 23.14 27.63
N GLN A 533 10.06 21.90 27.65
CA GLN A 533 11.35 21.59 27.04
C GLN A 533 11.21 21.39 25.53
N LEU A 534 12.13 21.99 24.77
CA LEU A 534 12.29 21.73 23.35
C LEU A 534 12.82 20.31 23.15
N GLN A 535 12.04 19.49 22.45
CA GLN A 535 12.41 18.17 21.98
C GLN A 535 12.95 18.27 20.56
N SER A 536 14.19 17.87 20.40
CA SER A 536 14.92 17.75 19.15
C SER A 536 15.64 16.40 19.10
N ARG A 537 16.30 16.10 18.00
CA ARG A 537 17.12 14.90 17.87
C ARG A 537 18.13 14.81 19.03
N ASP A 538 18.88 15.89 19.27
CA ASP A 538 19.97 15.86 20.24
C ASP A 538 19.47 15.70 21.68
N THR A 539 18.33 16.33 22.02
CA THR A 539 17.74 16.17 23.36
C THR A 539 17.18 14.77 23.56
N ILE A 540 16.54 14.17 22.56
CA ILE A 540 16.09 12.78 22.64
C ILE A 540 17.28 11.83 22.78
N LEU A 541 18.32 11.99 21.97
CA LEU A 541 19.52 11.14 22.05
C LEU A 541 20.21 11.26 23.43
N ALA A 542 20.30 12.47 23.99
CA ALA A 542 20.86 12.68 25.33
C ALA A 542 20.07 11.97 26.44
N VAL A 543 18.75 11.85 26.29
CA VAL A 543 17.90 11.09 27.23
C VAL A 543 18.09 9.58 27.06
N LEU A 544 18.27 9.10 25.82
CA LEU A 544 18.43 7.68 25.55
C LEU A 544 19.67 7.10 26.23
N GLY A 545 20.78 7.82 26.25
CA GLY A 545 21.98 7.43 26.95
C GLY A 545 23.20 8.24 26.57
N ASP A 546 24.33 7.90 27.18
CA ASP A 546 25.61 8.49 26.84
C ASP A 546 26.37 7.56 25.89
N PHE A 547 26.65 8.08 24.70
CA PHE A 547 27.31 7.39 23.59
C PHE A 547 28.73 7.93 23.33
N SER A 548 29.22 8.86 24.15
CA SER A 548 30.47 9.59 23.94
C SER A 548 31.70 8.67 23.87
N ASP A 549 31.68 7.55 24.57
CA ASP A 549 32.76 6.55 24.58
C ASP A 549 32.78 5.65 23.32
N ILE A 550 31.76 5.70 22.46
CA ILE A 550 31.64 4.82 21.30
C ILE A 550 32.29 5.47 20.07
N ARG A 551 33.54 5.12 19.81
CA ARG A 551 34.32 5.68 18.68
C ARG A 551 33.95 5.14 17.29
N VAL A 552 33.34 3.96 17.21
CA VAL A 552 32.98 3.33 15.92
C VAL A 552 31.57 3.76 15.50
N PRO A 553 31.40 4.50 14.38
CA PRO A 553 30.09 5.04 13.99
C PRO A 553 29.01 3.97 13.82
N ALA A 554 29.34 2.85 13.18
CA ALA A 554 28.39 1.73 13.00
C ALA A 554 27.94 1.14 14.35
N LYS A 555 28.86 1.04 15.33
CA LYS A 555 28.54 0.58 16.68
C LYS A 555 27.65 1.59 17.40
N CYS A 556 27.96 2.88 17.29
CA CYS A 556 27.18 3.97 17.89
C CYS A 556 25.75 3.98 17.34
N ALA A 557 25.59 3.95 16.02
CA ALA A 557 24.28 3.86 15.36
C ALA A 557 23.49 2.63 15.81
N ALA A 558 24.13 1.45 15.90
CA ALA A 558 23.50 0.24 16.42
C ALA A 558 23.08 0.37 17.90
N ARG A 559 23.79 1.17 18.72
CA ARG A 559 23.44 1.41 20.12
C ARG A 559 22.27 2.39 20.28
N ILE A 560 22.26 3.48 19.52
CA ILE A 560 21.12 4.39 19.42
C ILE A 560 19.88 3.63 18.91
N GLY A 561 20.07 2.81 17.88
CA GLY A 561 19.02 2.00 17.25
C GLY A 561 18.30 1.01 18.17
N GLN A 562 18.85 0.76 19.36
CA GLN A 562 18.21 -0.07 20.36
C GLN A 562 16.90 0.53 20.88
N ALA A 563 16.81 1.85 20.99
CA ALA A 563 15.60 2.54 21.43
C ALA A 563 14.46 2.51 20.41
N PHE A 564 14.81 2.32 19.13
CA PHE A 564 13.86 2.24 18.01
C PHE A 564 13.40 0.82 17.71
N SER A 565 13.90 -0.18 18.45
CA SER A 565 13.40 -1.54 18.32
C SER A 565 11.95 -1.59 18.81
N GLU A 566 11.10 -2.36 18.13
CA GLU A 566 9.74 -2.60 18.60
C GLU A 566 9.78 -3.30 19.96
N THR A 567 9.16 -2.68 20.95
CA THR A 567 8.96 -3.25 22.28
C THR A 567 7.49 -3.01 22.62
N PRO A 568 6.58 -3.85 22.09
CA PRO A 568 5.14 -3.61 22.20
C PRO A 568 4.66 -3.49 23.65
N TYR A 569 5.37 -4.12 24.59
CA TYR A 569 5.07 -4.07 26.01
C TYR A 569 6.22 -3.44 26.78
N ALA A 570 5.88 -2.73 27.86
CA ALA A 570 6.84 -2.13 28.75
C ALA A 570 6.31 -2.16 30.20
N VAL A 571 7.22 -2.30 31.15
CA VAL A 571 6.94 -2.34 32.59
C VAL A 571 7.68 -1.20 33.27
N ASP A 572 6.97 -0.40 34.05
CA ASP A 572 7.56 0.61 34.94
C ASP A 572 8.11 -0.11 36.19
N LEU A 573 9.43 -0.23 36.27
CA LEU A 573 10.10 -1.01 37.32
C LEU A 573 9.88 -0.40 38.71
N PHE A 574 9.78 0.93 38.80
CA PHE A 574 9.56 1.61 40.07
C PHE A 574 8.13 1.40 40.57
N LYS A 575 7.14 1.54 39.67
CA LYS A 575 5.73 1.30 40.01
C LYS A 575 5.49 -0.16 40.43
N ALA A 576 6.16 -1.11 39.76
CA ALA A 576 6.07 -2.54 40.08
C ALA A 576 6.88 -2.95 41.32
N ASN A 577 7.65 -2.03 41.92
CA ASN A 577 8.57 -2.28 43.03
C ASN A 577 9.62 -3.37 42.72
N ILE A 578 10.10 -3.42 41.48
CA ILE A 578 11.12 -4.36 41.01
C ILE A 578 12.50 -3.75 41.23
N HIS A 579 13.36 -4.46 41.97
CA HIS A 579 14.72 -4.04 42.24
C HIS A 579 15.69 -4.65 41.22
N VAL A 580 16.56 -3.83 40.63
CA VAL A 580 17.61 -4.33 39.72
C VAL A 580 18.93 -4.47 40.45
N ARG A 581 19.59 -5.62 40.31
CA ARG A 581 20.92 -5.90 40.88
C ARG A 581 21.90 -6.24 39.76
N TYR A 582 23.15 -5.81 39.91
CA TYR A 582 24.22 -6.22 39.00
C TYR A 582 24.94 -7.46 39.53
N ILE A 583 25.15 -8.46 38.67
CA ILE A 583 25.87 -9.69 38.99
C ILE A 583 26.99 -9.93 37.96
N PRO A 584 28.11 -10.59 38.32
CA PRO A 584 29.21 -10.86 37.40
C PRO A 584 28.81 -11.85 36.30
N ASP A 585 29.47 -11.84 35.15
CA ASP A 585 29.29 -12.90 34.15
C ASP A 585 29.82 -14.26 34.63
N VAL A 586 29.15 -15.34 34.22
CA VAL A 586 29.62 -16.72 34.43
C VAL A 586 30.67 -17.03 33.37
N LYS A 587 31.90 -17.28 33.80
CA LYS A 587 33.06 -17.49 32.93
C LYS A 587 33.70 -18.86 33.18
N SER A 588 34.46 -19.34 32.21
CA SER A 588 35.39 -20.46 32.42
C SER A 588 36.42 -20.12 33.51
N PRO A 589 37.03 -21.12 34.17
CA PRO A 589 38.05 -20.89 35.19
C PRO A 589 39.22 -20.01 34.71
N ASP A 590 39.56 -20.07 33.41
CA ASP A 590 40.60 -19.25 32.77
C ASP A 590 40.09 -17.88 32.27
N GLY A 591 38.80 -17.58 32.45
CA GLY A 591 38.16 -16.33 32.03
C GLY A 591 37.97 -16.13 30.53
N LYS A 592 38.43 -17.07 29.68
CA LYS A 592 38.44 -16.91 28.21
C LYS A 592 37.07 -17.06 27.57
N ARG A 593 36.14 -17.77 28.21
CA ARG A 593 34.80 -18.02 27.68
C ARG A 593 33.74 -17.52 28.64
N VAL A 594 32.78 -16.77 28.11
CA VAL A 594 31.60 -16.29 28.85
C VAL A 594 30.42 -17.18 28.52
N PHE A 595 29.88 -17.88 29.52
CA PHE A 595 28.75 -18.80 29.36
C PHE A 595 27.38 -18.10 29.48
N SER A 596 27.35 -16.94 30.13
CA SER A 596 26.12 -16.18 30.40
C SER A 596 25.99 -14.91 29.57
N ASP A 597 26.71 -14.80 28.43
CA ASP A 597 26.76 -13.58 27.63
C ASP A 597 25.34 -13.16 27.21
N GLY A 598 24.90 -12.00 27.70
CA GLY A 598 23.60 -11.45 27.34
C GLY A 598 22.42 -12.04 28.12
N VAL A 599 22.65 -12.84 29.17
CA VAL A 599 21.58 -13.52 29.93
C VAL A 599 21.60 -13.13 31.41
N GLY A 600 20.57 -12.41 31.84
CA GLY A 600 20.27 -12.11 33.24
C GLY A 600 19.21 -13.05 33.83
N THR A 601 18.89 -12.87 35.11
CA THR A 601 17.87 -13.66 35.80
C THR A 601 16.73 -12.80 36.36
N ILE A 602 15.55 -13.38 36.53
CA ILE A 602 14.36 -12.71 37.08
C ILE A 602 13.70 -13.60 38.14
N SER A 603 13.27 -12.99 39.24
CA SER A 603 12.55 -13.68 40.30
C SER A 603 11.09 -13.96 39.93
N TRP A 604 10.44 -14.87 40.65
CA TRP A 604 9.02 -15.17 40.43
C TRP A 604 8.13 -13.92 40.55
N GLY A 605 8.32 -13.13 41.61
CA GLY A 605 7.50 -11.94 41.85
C GLY A 605 7.68 -10.84 40.81
N ALA A 606 8.88 -10.68 40.25
CA ALA A 606 9.10 -9.72 39.15
C ALA A 606 8.56 -10.25 37.82
N MET A 607 8.61 -11.56 37.60
CA MET A 607 8.06 -12.21 36.40
C MET A 607 6.54 -12.06 36.31
N GLN A 608 5.82 -12.14 37.44
CA GLN A 608 4.38 -11.89 37.51
C GLN A 608 4.00 -10.48 37.00
N GLU A 609 4.76 -9.46 37.40
CA GLU A 609 4.56 -8.09 36.92
C GLU A 609 4.80 -7.95 35.41
N LEU A 610 5.75 -8.73 34.85
CA LEU A 610 5.96 -8.77 33.41
C LEU A 610 4.79 -9.47 32.69
N TRP A 611 4.23 -10.54 33.25
CA TRP A 611 3.05 -11.20 32.68
C TRP A 611 1.82 -10.30 32.65
N ASP A 612 1.63 -9.45 33.66
CA ASP A 612 0.50 -8.50 33.70
C ASP A 612 0.55 -7.46 32.56
N ALA A 613 1.75 -7.17 32.05
CA ALA A 613 1.93 -6.30 30.89
C ALA A 613 1.76 -7.01 29.55
N LEU A 614 1.70 -8.35 29.54
CA LEU A 614 1.64 -9.19 28.34
C LEU A 614 0.20 -9.63 28.02
N PRO A 615 -0.06 -10.08 26.78
CA PRO A 615 -1.34 -10.70 26.44
C PRO A 615 -1.56 -11.98 27.26
N LYS A 616 -2.82 -12.29 27.60
CA LYS A 616 -3.20 -13.47 28.40
C LYS A 616 -2.61 -14.81 27.93
N ARG A 617 -2.32 -14.95 26.62
CA ARG A 617 -1.72 -16.15 26.02
C ARG A 617 -0.22 -16.32 26.27
N SER A 618 0.42 -15.39 26.97
CA SER A 618 1.87 -15.33 27.19
C SER A 618 2.23 -15.32 28.67
N VAL A 619 1.27 -15.65 29.53
CA VAL A 619 1.34 -15.58 31.02
C VAL A 619 2.10 -16.78 31.62
N ASP A 620 2.64 -17.66 30.78
CA ASP A 620 3.46 -18.82 31.13
C ASP A 620 4.92 -18.68 30.67
N ALA A 621 5.26 -17.56 30.02
CA ALA A 621 6.62 -17.34 29.51
C ALA A 621 7.62 -17.20 30.66
N THR A 622 8.67 -18.02 30.65
CA THR A 622 9.76 -17.98 31.65
C THR A 622 11.01 -17.27 31.15
N CYS A 623 11.02 -16.85 29.88
CA CYS A 623 12.13 -16.17 29.23
C CYS A 623 11.63 -14.93 28.48
N PHE A 624 12.29 -13.80 28.72
CA PHE A 624 11.91 -12.49 28.15
C PHE A 624 13.09 -11.86 27.43
N GLN A 625 12.89 -11.47 26.18
CA GLN A 625 13.87 -10.62 25.47
C GLN A 625 13.60 -9.16 25.81
N ILE A 626 14.59 -8.50 26.43
CA ILE A 626 14.40 -7.19 27.02
C ILE A 626 15.29 -6.11 26.42
N ARG A 627 14.82 -4.87 26.56
CA ARG A 627 15.59 -3.63 26.42
C ARG A 627 15.28 -2.72 27.59
N TRP A 628 16.29 -2.37 28.38
CA TRP A 628 16.14 -1.51 29.54
C TRP A 628 17.36 -0.59 29.63
N ALA A 629 17.18 0.74 29.66
CA ALA A 629 18.32 1.66 29.64
C ALA A 629 19.28 1.35 28.47
N GLY A 630 20.58 1.15 28.73
CA GLY A 630 21.53 0.62 27.75
C GLY A 630 21.73 -0.90 27.81
N VAL A 631 20.93 -1.62 28.59
CA VAL A 631 20.94 -3.07 28.76
C VAL A 631 20.12 -3.74 27.65
N LYS A 632 20.73 -4.76 27.02
CA LYS A 632 20.08 -5.64 26.03
C LYS A 632 20.43 -7.09 26.34
N GLY A 633 19.42 -7.96 26.35
CA GLY A 633 19.63 -9.38 26.55
C GLY A 633 18.35 -10.15 26.79
N LEU A 634 18.51 -11.31 27.42
CA LEU A 634 17.43 -12.16 27.91
C LEU A 634 17.36 -12.10 29.44
N LEU A 635 16.16 -12.21 29.98
CA LEU A 635 15.92 -12.55 31.38
C LEU A 635 15.31 -13.94 31.45
N VAL A 636 15.86 -14.80 32.30
CA VAL A 636 15.40 -16.17 32.53
C VAL A 636 14.99 -16.33 33.98
N PHE A 637 13.89 -17.06 34.22
CA PHE A 637 13.41 -17.34 35.57
C PHE A 637 14.48 -18.07 36.41
N ASP A 638 14.73 -17.55 37.62
CA ASP A 638 15.60 -18.16 38.62
C ASP A 638 14.79 -18.40 39.92
N PRO A 639 14.50 -19.67 40.25
CA PRO A 639 13.68 -20.03 41.40
C PRO A 639 14.37 -19.74 42.75
N THR A 640 15.68 -19.45 42.76
CA THR A 640 16.43 -19.14 43.98
C THR A 640 16.28 -17.68 44.42
N LEU A 641 15.80 -16.79 43.52
CA LEU A 641 15.63 -15.38 43.82
C LEU A 641 14.35 -15.12 44.62
N GLN A 642 14.50 -14.44 45.76
CA GLN A 642 13.37 -14.02 46.60
C GLN A 642 12.96 -12.57 46.31
N GLY A 643 11.67 -12.26 46.50
CA GLY A 643 11.09 -10.93 46.26
C GLY A 643 10.91 -10.59 44.78
N LYS A 644 10.90 -9.29 44.45
CA LYS A 644 10.79 -8.77 43.07
C LYS A 644 12.15 -8.23 42.62
N VAL A 645 12.94 -9.08 41.96
CA VAL A 645 14.33 -8.78 41.61
C VAL A 645 14.62 -9.17 40.17
N ILE A 646 15.34 -8.31 39.46
CA ILE A 646 15.98 -8.60 38.18
C ILE A 646 17.49 -8.50 38.36
N CYS A 647 18.23 -9.52 37.95
CA CYS A 647 19.69 -9.53 37.99
C CYS A 647 20.25 -9.34 36.58
N VAL A 648 21.06 -8.30 36.39
CA VAL A 648 21.68 -7.93 35.12
C VAL A 648 23.18 -8.19 35.16
N ARG A 649 23.72 -8.79 34.10
CA ARG A 649 25.16 -8.96 33.92
C ARG A 649 25.74 -7.75 33.23
N LYS A 650 26.34 -6.84 34.00
CA LYS A 650 26.74 -5.52 33.50
C LYS A 650 27.73 -5.61 32.33
N GLU A 651 28.75 -6.46 32.45
CA GLU A 651 29.81 -6.61 31.44
C GLU A 651 29.25 -7.07 30.09
N SER A 652 28.45 -8.15 30.06
CA SER A 652 27.89 -8.66 28.82
C SER A 652 26.64 -7.93 28.34
N MET A 653 25.76 -7.43 29.22
CA MET A 653 24.44 -6.89 28.81
C MET A 653 24.43 -5.36 28.64
N MET A 654 25.22 -4.58 29.41
CA MET A 654 25.21 -3.11 29.35
C MET A 654 26.02 -2.64 28.15
N LYS A 655 25.34 -2.08 27.14
CA LYS A 655 25.95 -1.66 25.88
C LYS A 655 26.37 -0.20 25.86
N PHE A 656 25.77 0.62 26.73
CA PHE A 656 26.08 2.03 26.97
C PHE A 656 25.44 2.46 28.30
N PRO A 657 25.95 3.48 29.00
CA PRO A 657 25.32 4.04 30.19
C PRO A 657 24.07 4.88 29.83
N SER A 658 23.03 4.82 30.66
CA SER A 658 21.80 5.59 30.46
C SER A 658 21.15 5.93 31.80
N ARG A 659 20.50 7.08 31.87
CA ARG A 659 19.77 7.56 33.06
C ARG A 659 18.27 7.24 33.00
N ASP A 660 17.76 6.84 31.84
CA ASP A 660 16.38 6.40 31.69
C ASP A 660 16.26 4.93 32.14
N LEU A 661 16.06 4.77 33.45
CA LEU A 661 15.98 3.49 34.17
C LEU A 661 14.53 3.07 34.46
N ARG A 662 13.53 3.87 34.08
CA ARG A 662 12.14 3.69 34.51
C ARG A 662 11.44 2.52 33.84
N GLU A 663 11.50 2.45 32.52
CA GLU A 663 10.75 1.45 31.74
C GLU A 663 11.66 0.35 31.20
N LEU A 664 11.29 -0.90 31.49
CA LEU A 664 11.84 -2.08 30.84
C LEU A 664 10.91 -2.47 29.68
N GLY A 665 11.42 -2.39 28.45
CA GLY A 665 10.71 -2.84 27.24
C GLY A 665 10.91 -4.33 26.98
N ILE A 666 9.84 -5.01 26.59
CA ILE A 666 9.83 -6.42 26.20
C ILE A 666 9.73 -6.48 24.67
N CYS A 667 10.74 -7.06 24.02
CA CYS A 667 10.77 -7.28 22.57
C CYS A 667 9.95 -8.50 22.19
N ASP A 668 10.18 -9.63 22.88
CA ASP A 668 9.57 -10.92 22.59
C ASP A 668 9.62 -11.82 23.82
N VAL A 669 8.81 -12.88 23.81
CA VAL A 669 8.67 -13.84 24.91
C VAL A 669 8.63 -15.27 24.39
N ALA A 670 9.21 -16.20 25.14
CA ALA A 670 9.15 -17.62 24.81
C ALA A 670 7.80 -18.22 25.26
N SER A 671 6.71 -17.88 24.57
CA SER A 671 5.37 -18.37 24.95
C SER A 671 5.01 -19.73 24.35
N ARG A 672 5.63 -20.14 23.23
CA ARG A 672 5.42 -21.47 22.65
C ARG A 672 6.59 -21.88 21.74
N PRO A 673 6.95 -23.17 21.69
CA PRO A 673 7.88 -23.66 20.68
C PRO A 673 7.27 -23.46 19.28
N LEU A 674 8.05 -22.90 18.37
CA LEU A 674 7.69 -22.82 16.96
C LEU A 674 8.03 -24.13 16.26
N ARG A 675 7.17 -24.59 15.35
CA ARG A 675 7.50 -25.70 14.47
C ARG A 675 8.58 -25.24 13.49
N LEU A 676 9.80 -25.71 13.68
CA LEU A 676 10.92 -25.45 12.78
C LEU A 676 10.90 -26.46 11.62
N VAL A 677 11.36 -26.01 10.46
CA VAL A 677 11.62 -26.87 9.29
C VAL A 677 13.09 -26.70 8.91
N LEU A 678 13.68 -27.71 8.27
CA LEU A 678 15.03 -27.58 7.72
C LEU A 678 15.00 -26.46 6.66
N ASN A 679 15.87 -25.46 6.80
CA ASN A 679 16.11 -24.51 5.73
C ASN A 679 16.62 -25.28 4.49
N ARG A 680 16.12 -24.92 3.31
CA ARG A 680 16.56 -25.52 2.05
C ARG A 680 17.94 -25.03 1.65
#